data_AF-A0A7Y8BJK1-F1
#
_entry.id   AF-A0A7Y8BJK1-F1
#
_cell.length_a   1.000
_cell.length_b   1.000
_cell.length_c   1.000
_cell.angle_alpha   90.00
_cell.angle_beta   90.00
_cell.angle_gamma   90.00
#
_symmetry.space_group_name_H-M   'P 1'
#
loop_
_entity.id
_entity.type
_entity.pdbx_description
1 polymer ?
#
loop_
_entity_poly.entity_id
_entity_poly.type
_entity_poly.pdbx_seq_one_letter_code
_entity_poly.pdbx_strand_id
1 'polypeptide(L)'
;MTTATTVELQRDDLVFMFPGQGADPRGGLCALYAVSPRIADIIENVLAQVDTALERNTRQLRPIRQGQVRAVLLNEDRTLELPVGLPQMAGYAASVALQQVLLAMGIRPRAIVAQSLGEIAALVCADVFDIGHGVDAVCALNNAYLDHEGQGAMVLVGASAEDTERLLQAVGRPDLVLACVNTARQCVVSGPNPAIEALFEAVAVDGKPRLHRLVLPYASHHPAQVSVAMRFLDELRALPQRPLRGAIHSSVGRRIYTDADDLQQAMADCVIKPADLPHALLSVPLTERTLFVDMGIGDSLARCVGSTLAGGRALAPLAKSSAELTALFADIAPVKDRDKPASAPATEALVEHLKTALFGPVPASSRQLAASVLAADAFRHRIGEDTLALHRGSYERLRLLIAALPKGLFSDPGLLLALAEWTGVVDVSLCIAFSIQYGLCIGTIREFEQGNPLAVEMREALESGEKVSAYMITEIGGGNSQIATRTEAAFDPVTREFVLHTPDSGALKFTNVGIGDQAKVGVVCARLRVGDKDCGVFPFVLDISDHNGPRPGVRMSLPTEIALVPFDYGLAGFDQVRLPFFAWLSDQARIDEHGVFSDPLGDHDKRLVRTLVAPAHVWVMASVALAAATRASVALALSHSTRRSTMARIAPEASLLRYNTQRRSLFGCLASAYAVTCLVNDSTRIWMRQLDERNVSGHADTSLLTWAPWSSANRALALTKALSAWTAEEVTAECRLRCGVAGDLTLNRFLEYQGLGHVFNDAGGNNLLIILDTARGLMASPLSAPVSPAQRDDLLDPQVWLYLFRAREQRLVDSLREHVEANSALYSDPMDVWNPLLVSAREVGEAHGLRVMMESTARAVEAIESSQAKTLLGLLNALFALGRISRHAAWFMSEGLLEDACYRSLEASQDKLCSQLAEHTAVLIDAFGYPDSATQAPIADPRTDYASALAAALRWNVGAVG
;
A
#
# COMPACT_ATOMS: atom_id res chain seq x y z
N MET A 1 -27.85 40.16 -12.95
CA MET A 1 -26.74 39.21 -12.69
C MET A 1 -25.52 39.72 -13.41
N THR A 2 -24.40 39.84 -12.70
CA THR A 2 -23.11 40.18 -13.31
C THR A 2 -22.73 39.08 -14.31
N THR A 3 -22.29 39.47 -15.50
CA THR A 3 -21.62 38.58 -16.45
C THR A 3 -20.25 38.23 -15.86
N ALA A 4 -20.22 37.28 -14.93
CA ALA A 4 -18.96 36.86 -14.34
C ALA A 4 -18.05 36.33 -15.45
N THR A 5 -16.82 36.83 -15.50
CA THR A 5 -15.83 36.42 -16.48
C THR A 5 -14.98 35.30 -15.90
N THR A 6 -14.27 34.60 -16.78
CA THR A 6 -13.24 33.62 -16.45
C THR A 6 -12.26 34.09 -15.36
N VAL A 7 -11.92 35.38 -15.38
CA VAL A 7 -11.01 36.02 -14.43
C VAL A 7 -11.60 36.08 -13.02
N GLU A 8 -12.92 36.23 -12.88
CA GLU A 8 -13.60 36.27 -11.59
C GLU A 8 -13.54 34.89 -10.91
N LEU A 9 -13.83 33.81 -11.64
CA LEU A 9 -13.73 32.44 -11.13
C LEU A 9 -12.31 32.03 -10.67
N GLN A 10 -11.26 32.70 -11.15
CA GLN A 10 -9.87 32.40 -10.76
C GLN A 10 -9.32 33.29 -9.64
N ARG A 11 -9.89 34.48 -9.42
CA ARG A 11 -9.32 35.50 -8.51
C ARG A 11 -10.19 35.82 -7.29
N ASP A 12 -11.43 35.38 -7.28
CA ASP A 12 -12.40 35.67 -6.21
C ASP A 12 -12.38 34.62 -5.09
N ASP A 13 -12.81 35.03 -3.89
CA ASP A 13 -13.04 34.14 -2.75
C ASP A 13 -14.36 33.38 -2.98
N LEU A 14 -14.29 32.18 -3.55
CA LEU A 14 -15.47 31.45 -3.99
C LEU A 14 -16.22 30.79 -2.84
N VAL A 15 -17.54 30.89 -2.88
CA VAL A 15 -18.44 30.22 -1.94
C VAL A 15 -19.41 29.36 -2.74
N PHE A 16 -19.31 28.04 -2.63
CA PHE A 16 -20.21 27.13 -3.34
C PHE A 16 -21.50 26.95 -2.54
N MET A 17 -22.64 27.19 -3.18
CA MET A 17 -23.95 27.11 -2.55
C MET A 17 -24.73 25.93 -3.13
N PHE A 18 -25.14 24.99 -2.28
CA PHE A 18 -25.88 23.81 -2.70
C PHE A 18 -27.37 24.00 -2.41
N PRO A 19 -28.22 24.12 -3.44
CA PRO A 19 -29.66 24.28 -3.26
C PRO A 19 -30.34 22.98 -2.84
N GLY A 20 -31.46 23.14 -2.15
CA GLY A 20 -32.43 22.08 -1.96
C GLY A 20 -33.22 21.80 -3.25
N GLN A 21 -34.45 21.32 -3.08
CA GLN A 21 -35.31 20.93 -4.20
C GLN A 21 -36.10 22.13 -4.74
N GLY A 22 -36.29 22.20 -6.07
CA GLY A 22 -37.20 23.20 -6.66
C GLY A 22 -36.99 23.56 -8.13
N ALA A 23 -35.85 23.22 -8.73
CA ALA A 23 -35.61 23.39 -10.16
C ALA A 23 -36.07 22.16 -10.96
N ASP A 24 -36.57 22.36 -12.18
CA ASP A 24 -36.84 21.28 -13.12
C ASP A 24 -35.51 20.67 -13.59
N PRO A 25 -35.24 19.38 -13.32
CA PRO A 25 -33.95 18.77 -13.64
C PRO A 25 -33.76 18.46 -15.13
N ARG A 26 -34.82 18.51 -15.94
CA ARG A 26 -34.77 18.09 -17.36
C ARG A 26 -33.87 19.01 -18.17
N GLY A 27 -32.83 18.41 -18.74
CA GLY A 27 -31.79 19.09 -19.52
C GLY A 27 -30.79 19.89 -18.69
N GLY A 28 -30.78 19.71 -17.36
CA GLY A 28 -30.01 20.56 -16.44
C GLY A 28 -28.48 20.53 -16.63
N LEU A 29 -27.94 19.54 -17.34
CA LEU A 29 -26.53 19.46 -17.69
C LEU A 29 -26.26 19.64 -19.19
N CYS A 30 -27.27 19.74 -20.06
CA CYS A 30 -27.10 19.81 -21.52
C CYS A 30 -26.14 20.93 -21.95
N ALA A 31 -26.33 22.14 -21.43
CA ALA A 31 -25.51 23.30 -21.78
C ALA A 31 -24.04 23.11 -21.35
N LEU A 32 -23.81 22.54 -20.17
CA LEU A 32 -22.47 22.27 -19.62
C LEU A 32 -21.80 21.10 -20.35
N TYR A 33 -22.54 20.04 -20.63
CA TYR A 33 -22.09 18.86 -21.37
C TYR A 33 -21.61 19.22 -22.78
N ALA A 34 -22.28 20.18 -23.44
CA ALA A 34 -21.93 20.63 -24.77
C ALA A 34 -20.69 21.55 -24.84
N VAL A 35 -20.13 22.00 -23.70
CA VAL A 35 -19.00 22.96 -23.68
C VAL A 35 -17.72 22.35 -24.25
N SER A 36 -17.36 21.12 -23.85
CA SER A 36 -16.17 20.43 -24.36
C SER A 36 -16.23 18.92 -24.08
N PRO A 37 -15.53 18.09 -24.88
CA PRO A 37 -15.44 16.65 -24.62
C PRO A 37 -14.94 16.31 -23.21
N ARG A 38 -13.96 17.05 -22.69
CA ARG A 38 -13.43 16.82 -21.33
C ARG A 38 -14.47 17.06 -20.24
N ILE A 39 -15.31 18.09 -20.38
CA ILE A 39 -16.39 18.36 -19.43
C ILE A 39 -17.44 17.24 -19.52
N ALA A 40 -17.79 16.81 -20.74
CA ALA A 40 -18.67 15.67 -20.95
C ALA A 40 -18.13 14.41 -20.25
N ASP A 41 -16.84 14.10 -20.38
CA ASP A 41 -16.21 12.94 -19.72
C ASP A 41 -16.31 13.03 -18.18
N ILE A 42 -16.11 14.22 -17.59
CA ILE A 42 -16.25 14.41 -16.14
C ILE A 42 -17.70 14.17 -15.71
N ILE A 43 -18.67 14.68 -16.47
CA ILE A 43 -20.09 14.49 -16.20
C ILE A 43 -20.46 13.00 -16.30
N GLU A 44 -20.05 12.32 -17.38
CA GLU A 44 -20.31 10.89 -17.56
C GLU A 44 -19.67 10.05 -16.43
N ASN A 45 -18.48 10.40 -15.96
CA ASN A 45 -17.86 9.72 -14.82
C ASN A 45 -18.66 9.87 -13.50
N VAL A 46 -19.25 11.04 -13.26
CA VAL A 46 -20.12 11.25 -12.09
C VAL A 46 -21.41 10.45 -12.27
N LEU A 47 -22.04 10.49 -13.45
CA LEU A 47 -23.26 9.75 -13.74
C LEU A 47 -23.05 8.22 -13.65
N ALA A 48 -21.91 7.71 -14.09
CA ALA A 48 -21.56 6.29 -13.98
C ALA A 48 -21.40 5.85 -12.51
N GLN A 49 -20.80 6.69 -11.67
CA GLN A 49 -20.72 6.42 -10.22
C GLN A 49 -22.10 6.43 -9.57
N VAL A 50 -22.98 7.35 -9.99
CA VAL A 50 -24.37 7.39 -9.54
C VAL A 50 -25.10 6.11 -9.94
N ASP A 51 -24.99 5.69 -11.20
CA ASP A 51 -25.60 4.45 -11.69
C ASP A 51 -25.07 3.21 -10.94
N THR A 52 -23.76 3.13 -10.71
CA THR A 52 -23.15 2.02 -9.96
C THR A 52 -23.65 1.95 -8.51
N ALA A 53 -23.88 3.10 -7.87
CA ALA A 53 -24.45 3.13 -6.53
C ALA A 53 -25.94 2.76 -6.51
N LEU A 54 -26.71 3.22 -7.50
CA LEU A 54 -28.12 2.85 -7.66
C LEU A 54 -28.31 1.33 -7.79
N GLU A 55 -27.41 0.64 -8.50
CA GLU A 55 -27.44 -0.83 -8.64
C GLU A 55 -27.29 -1.58 -7.31
N ARG A 56 -26.51 -1.02 -6.37
CA ARG A 56 -26.25 -1.64 -5.06
C ARG A 56 -27.39 -1.41 -4.07
N ASN A 57 -28.24 -0.43 -4.32
CA ASN A 57 -29.32 -0.04 -3.42
C ASN A 57 -30.59 -0.89 -3.65
N THR A 58 -30.50 -2.18 -3.36
CA THR A 58 -31.56 -3.18 -3.65
C THR A 58 -32.77 -3.12 -2.73
N ARG A 59 -32.79 -2.20 -1.74
CA ARG A 59 -33.85 -2.06 -0.73
C ARG A 59 -34.90 -1.01 -1.09
N GLN A 60 -34.76 -0.31 -2.22
CA GLN A 60 -35.76 0.67 -2.66
C GLN A 60 -37.08 0.01 -3.05
N LEU A 61 -38.18 0.53 -2.50
CA LEU A 61 -39.53 0.09 -2.87
C LEU A 61 -39.97 0.63 -4.25
N ARG A 62 -39.40 1.76 -4.70
CA ARG A 62 -39.57 2.33 -6.05
C ARG A 62 -38.20 2.68 -6.65
N PRO A 63 -37.47 1.70 -7.22
CA PRO A 63 -36.09 1.89 -7.63
C PRO A 63 -35.95 2.88 -8.79
N ILE A 64 -35.02 3.83 -8.66
CA ILE A 64 -34.51 4.60 -9.81
C ILE A 64 -33.60 3.68 -10.61
N ARG A 65 -33.95 3.45 -11.88
CA ARG A 65 -33.22 2.55 -12.78
C ARG A 65 -31.97 3.22 -13.33
N GLN A 66 -30.97 2.39 -13.62
CA GLN A 66 -29.76 2.78 -14.32
C GLN A 66 -30.08 3.61 -15.58
N GLY A 67 -29.34 4.71 -15.76
CA GLY A 67 -29.48 5.60 -16.90
C GLY A 67 -30.67 6.56 -16.84
N GLN A 68 -31.61 6.44 -15.88
CA GLN A 68 -32.73 7.39 -15.75
C GLN A 68 -32.26 8.79 -15.36
N VAL A 69 -31.30 8.89 -14.43
CA VAL A 69 -30.74 10.19 -14.00
C VAL A 69 -30.03 10.88 -15.17
N ARG A 70 -29.23 10.12 -15.92
CA ARG A 70 -28.58 10.58 -17.16
C ARG A 70 -29.62 11.05 -18.19
N ALA A 71 -30.65 10.23 -18.43
CA ALA A 71 -31.70 10.55 -19.41
C ALA A 71 -32.44 11.85 -19.06
N VAL A 72 -32.68 12.14 -17.78
CA VAL A 72 -33.29 13.41 -17.36
C VAL A 72 -32.32 14.58 -17.50
N LEU A 73 -31.07 14.46 -17.02
CA LEU A 73 -30.14 15.58 -16.99
C LEU A 73 -29.61 15.99 -18.36
N LEU A 74 -29.58 15.07 -19.33
CA LEU A 74 -29.06 15.28 -20.68
C LEU A 74 -30.15 15.27 -21.77
N ASN A 75 -31.43 15.41 -21.39
CA ASN A 75 -32.53 15.54 -22.34
C ASN A 75 -33.47 16.69 -21.94
N GLU A 76 -33.70 17.60 -22.88
CA GLU A 76 -34.54 18.79 -22.67
C GLU A 76 -36.04 18.50 -22.86
N ASP A 77 -36.41 17.27 -23.22
CA ASP A 77 -37.80 16.86 -23.44
C ASP A 77 -38.65 17.01 -22.17
N ARG A 78 -39.56 18.00 -22.21
CA ARG A 78 -40.48 18.33 -21.11
C ARG A 78 -41.63 17.32 -20.96
N THR A 79 -41.72 16.33 -21.83
CA THR A 79 -42.69 15.23 -21.72
C THR A 79 -42.14 14.06 -20.90
N LEU A 80 -40.83 14.04 -20.58
CA LEU A 80 -40.25 13.04 -19.70
C LEU A 80 -40.93 13.03 -18.33
N GLU A 81 -41.42 11.85 -17.93
CA GLU A 81 -42.00 11.62 -16.62
C GLU A 81 -40.92 11.72 -15.53
N LEU A 82 -41.26 12.43 -14.46
CA LEU A 82 -40.42 12.60 -13.29
C LEU A 82 -41.08 11.91 -12.09
N PRO A 83 -40.87 10.60 -11.89
CA PRO A 83 -41.37 9.91 -10.70
C PRO A 83 -40.78 10.53 -9.43
N VAL A 84 -41.51 10.38 -8.32
CA VAL A 84 -41.07 10.88 -7.01
C VAL A 84 -39.69 10.32 -6.66
N GLY A 85 -38.79 11.20 -6.23
CA GLY A 85 -37.41 10.88 -5.90
C GLY A 85 -36.41 11.10 -7.04
N LEU A 86 -36.85 11.06 -8.30
CA LEU A 86 -35.96 11.29 -9.45
C LEU A 86 -35.47 12.74 -9.55
N PRO A 87 -36.32 13.77 -9.35
CA PRO A 87 -35.85 15.16 -9.33
C PRO A 87 -34.79 15.44 -8.27
N GLN A 88 -34.91 14.81 -7.11
CA GLN A 88 -33.96 14.89 -6.00
C GLN A 88 -32.61 14.31 -6.38
N MET A 89 -32.61 13.10 -6.93
CA MET A 89 -31.41 12.42 -7.38
C MET A 89 -30.72 13.19 -8.52
N ALA A 90 -31.50 13.70 -9.48
CA ALA A 90 -30.97 14.50 -10.57
C ALA A 90 -30.35 15.82 -10.08
N GLY A 91 -30.98 16.52 -9.13
CA GLY A 91 -30.44 17.74 -8.52
C GLY A 91 -29.13 17.50 -7.76
N TYR A 92 -29.05 16.40 -7.01
CA TYR A 92 -27.83 15.95 -6.35
C TYR A 92 -26.70 15.68 -7.36
N ALA A 93 -26.98 14.84 -8.37
CA ALA A 93 -26.00 14.48 -9.39
C ALA A 93 -25.50 15.69 -10.19
N ALA A 94 -26.38 16.64 -10.54
CA ALA A 94 -25.98 17.86 -11.23
C ALA A 94 -25.07 18.75 -10.38
N SER A 95 -25.37 18.89 -9.08
CA SER A 95 -24.55 19.71 -8.16
C SER A 95 -23.15 19.12 -7.99
N VAL A 96 -23.05 17.80 -7.83
CA VAL A 96 -21.77 17.08 -7.75
C VAL A 96 -21.01 17.17 -9.07
N ALA A 97 -21.69 17.00 -10.21
CA ALA A 97 -21.07 17.08 -11.53
C ALA A 97 -20.47 18.47 -11.81
N LEU A 98 -21.21 19.54 -11.50
CA LEU A 98 -20.68 20.90 -11.65
C LEU A 98 -19.47 21.12 -10.74
N GLN A 99 -19.51 20.65 -9.49
CA GLN A 99 -18.36 20.77 -8.59
C GLN A 99 -17.14 20.06 -9.16
N GLN A 100 -17.30 18.83 -9.66
CA GLN A 100 -16.19 18.07 -10.24
C GLN A 100 -15.58 18.75 -11.47
N VAL A 101 -16.41 19.39 -12.30
CA VAL A 101 -15.97 20.22 -13.43
C VAL A 101 -15.15 21.41 -12.95
N LEU A 102 -15.67 22.19 -11.99
CA LEU A 102 -14.96 23.35 -11.44
C LEU A 102 -13.62 22.94 -10.79
N LEU A 103 -13.61 21.87 -9.98
CA LEU A 103 -12.39 21.35 -9.36
C LEU A 103 -11.37 20.88 -10.41
N ALA A 104 -11.81 20.22 -11.49
CA ALA A 104 -10.93 19.79 -12.59
C ALA A 104 -10.33 20.97 -13.37
N MET A 105 -10.95 22.14 -13.25
CA MET A 105 -10.49 23.41 -13.80
C MET A 105 -9.64 24.22 -12.81
N GLY A 106 -9.36 23.68 -11.62
CA GLY A 106 -8.58 24.36 -10.57
C GLY A 106 -9.37 25.34 -9.71
N ILE A 107 -10.68 25.41 -9.90
CA ILE A 107 -11.56 26.31 -9.18
C ILE A 107 -12.01 25.59 -7.91
N ARG A 108 -11.58 26.07 -6.74
CA ARG A 108 -11.94 25.51 -5.43
C ARG A 108 -12.70 26.52 -4.57
N PRO A 109 -13.69 26.07 -3.78
CA PRO A 109 -14.38 26.95 -2.84
C PRO A 109 -13.52 27.21 -1.60
N ARG A 110 -13.67 28.39 -1.02
CA ARG A 110 -13.17 28.74 0.31
C ARG A 110 -14.15 28.31 1.42
N ALA A 111 -15.44 28.33 1.11
CA ALA A 111 -16.51 27.90 2.00
C ALA A 111 -17.67 27.31 1.20
N ILE A 112 -18.49 26.53 1.88
CA ILE A 112 -19.70 25.93 1.33
C ILE A 112 -20.90 26.45 2.12
N VAL A 113 -21.99 26.79 1.42
CA VAL A 113 -23.29 27.08 2.02
C VAL A 113 -24.26 26.00 1.61
N ALA A 114 -24.92 25.37 2.57
CA ALA A 114 -25.86 24.29 2.33
C ALA A 114 -27.30 24.71 2.66
N GLN A 115 -28.19 24.63 1.67
CA GLN A 115 -29.59 24.94 1.81
C GLN A 115 -30.45 23.68 1.83
N SER A 116 -31.15 23.42 2.93
CA SER A 116 -32.10 22.30 3.03
C SER A 116 -31.44 20.98 2.59
N LEU A 117 -32.09 20.20 1.73
CA LEU A 117 -31.60 18.92 1.22
C LEU A 117 -30.36 19.03 0.32
N GLY A 118 -29.95 20.25 -0.04
CA GLY A 118 -28.62 20.52 -0.60
C GLY A 118 -27.48 20.15 0.36
N GLU A 119 -27.77 19.93 1.65
CA GLU A 119 -26.81 19.40 2.63
C GLU A 119 -26.21 18.06 2.22
N ILE A 120 -26.97 17.17 1.58
CA ILE A 120 -26.44 15.88 1.10
C ILE A 120 -25.32 16.13 0.07
N ALA A 121 -25.59 16.96 -0.93
CA ALA A 121 -24.60 17.32 -1.94
C ALA A 121 -23.41 18.08 -1.32
N ALA A 122 -23.67 19.02 -0.41
CA ALA A 122 -22.63 19.78 0.27
C ALA A 122 -21.66 18.89 1.07
N LEU A 123 -22.18 17.89 1.80
CA LEU A 123 -21.37 16.96 2.58
C LEU A 123 -20.51 16.05 1.69
N VAL A 124 -21.05 15.58 0.56
CA VAL A 124 -20.26 14.85 -0.44
C VAL A 124 -19.18 15.74 -1.06
N CYS A 125 -19.56 16.98 -1.40
CA CYS A 125 -18.66 17.97 -1.99
C CYS A 125 -17.58 18.48 -1.01
N ALA A 126 -17.76 18.26 0.28
CA ALA A 126 -16.80 18.50 1.35
C ALA A 126 -16.02 17.24 1.77
N ASP A 127 -16.08 16.17 0.98
CA ASP A 127 -15.42 14.87 1.19
C ASP A 127 -15.80 14.12 2.49
N VAL A 128 -16.89 14.52 3.17
CA VAL A 128 -17.43 13.81 4.35
C VAL A 128 -17.97 12.44 3.94
N PHE A 129 -18.63 12.39 2.79
CA PHE A 129 -19.18 11.20 2.15
C PHE A 129 -18.68 11.14 0.70
N ASP A 130 -18.63 9.96 0.08
CA ASP A 130 -18.34 9.85 -1.34
C ASP A 130 -19.63 9.93 -2.18
N ILE A 131 -19.47 9.95 -3.50
CA ILE A 131 -20.60 10.09 -4.43
C ILE A 131 -21.62 8.97 -4.23
N GLY A 132 -21.17 7.75 -3.93
CA GLY A 132 -22.02 6.59 -3.68
C GLY A 132 -22.83 6.75 -2.39
N HIS A 133 -22.19 7.16 -1.30
CA HIS A 133 -22.88 7.45 -0.04
C HIS A 133 -23.94 8.55 -0.17
N GLY A 134 -23.70 9.57 -1.00
CA GLY A 134 -24.72 10.58 -1.29
C GLY A 134 -25.91 10.04 -2.08
N VAL A 135 -25.68 9.11 -3.01
CA VAL A 135 -26.77 8.36 -3.67
C VAL A 135 -27.56 7.57 -2.63
N ASP A 136 -26.88 6.83 -1.75
CA ASP A 136 -27.53 6.07 -0.69
C ASP A 136 -28.38 6.96 0.24
N ALA A 137 -27.87 8.15 0.59
CA ALA A 137 -28.61 9.12 1.38
C ALA A 137 -29.87 9.64 0.66
N VAL A 138 -29.79 9.99 -0.63
CA VAL A 138 -30.98 10.42 -1.38
C VAL A 138 -31.99 9.27 -1.52
N CYS A 139 -31.53 8.04 -1.71
CA CYS A 139 -32.39 6.86 -1.79
C CYS A 139 -33.09 6.57 -0.45
N ALA A 140 -32.36 6.64 0.66
CA ALA A 140 -32.90 6.50 2.01
C ALA A 140 -33.96 7.58 2.31
N LEU A 141 -33.70 8.83 1.94
CA LEU A 141 -34.66 9.93 2.09
C LEU A 141 -35.94 9.68 1.28
N ASN A 142 -35.79 9.26 0.02
CA ASN A 142 -36.93 8.93 -0.85
C ASN A 142 -37.77 7.79 -0.26
N ASN A 143 -37.11 6.74 0.26
CA ASN A 143 -37.78 5.61 0.91
C ASN A 143 -38.54 6.05 2.18
N ALA A 144 -37.93 6.92 3.00
CA ALA A 144 -38.55 7.40 4.22
C ALA A 144 -39.86 8.17 3.97
N TYR A 145 -39.97 8.86 2.83
CA TYR A 145 -41.15 9.63 2.44
C TYR A 145 -42.26 8.83 1.73
N LEU A 146 -42.05 7.56 1.39
CA LEU A 146 -43.00 6.77 0.59
C LEU A 146 -44.42 6.74 1.16
N ASP A 147 -44.56 6.52 2.47
CA ASP A 147 -45.86 6.44 3.14
C ASP A 147 -46.51 7.81 3.38
N HIS A 148 -45.80 8.91 3.09
CA HIS A 148 -46.22 10.30 3.34
C HIS A 148 -46.48 11.08 2.04
N GLU A 149 -46.29 10.44 0.88
CA GLU A 149 -46.61 10.99 -0.43
C GLU A 149 -48.10 11.34 -0.54
N GLY A 150 -48.41 12.55 -1.00
CA GLY A 150 -49.76 13.08 -1.14
C GLY A 150 -50.40 13.60 0.16
N GLN A 151 -49.69 13.55 1.30
CA GLN A 151 -50.27 13.92 2.61
C GLN A 151 -49.92 15.35 3.06
N GLY A 152 -48.99 16.01 2.38
CA GLY A 152 -48.61 17.38 2.68
C GLY A 152 -48.04 18.12 1.48
N ALA A 153 -47.78 19.41 1.67
CA ALA A 153 -47.16 20.24 0.65
C ALA A 153 -46.32 21.35 1.30
N MET A 154 -45.58 22.05 0.45
CA MET A 154 -44.87 23.27 0.81
C MET A 154 -45.28 24.41 -0.13
N VAL A 155 -45.41 25.62 0.41
CA VAL A 155 -45.86 26.81 -0.31
C VAL A 155 -44.87 27.94 -0.10
N LEU A 156 -44.35 28.48 -1.19
CA LEU A 156 -43.59 29.73 -1.20
C LEU A 156 -44.54 30.90 -0.91
N VAL A 157 -44.19 31.73 0.07
CA VAL A 157 -44.91 32.94 0.46
C VAL A 157 -44.02 34.14 0.19
N GLY A 158 -44.48 35.07 -0.66
CA GLY A 158 -43.79 36.33 -0.95
C GLY A 158 -43.91 37.36 0.17
N ALA A 159 -43.48 37.01 1.39
CA ALA A 159 -43.54 37.86 2.58
C ALA A 159 -42.31 37.67 3.49
N SER A 160 -42.14 38.58 4.45
CA SER A 160 -41.15 38.45 5.53
C SER A 160 -41.50 37.29 6.47
N ALA A 161 -40.54 36.83 7.28
CA ALA A 161 -40.80 35.80 8.30
C ALA A 161 -41.90 36.26 9.28
N GLU A 162 -41.82 37.51 9.76
CA GLU A 162 -42.80 38.08 10.69
C GLU A 162 -44.21 38.16 10.07
N ASP A 163 -44.32 38.62 8.82
CA ASP A 163 -45.63 38.71 8.15
C ASP A 163 -46.19 37.33 7.81
N THR A 164 -45.32 36.36 7.50
CA THR A 164 -45.72 34.97 7.28
C THR A 164 -46.24 34.37 8.58
N GLU A 165 -45.56 34.58 9.71
CA GLU A 165 -46.02 34.12 11.03
C GLU A 165 -47.36 34.76 11.42
N ARG A 166 -47.54 36.07 11.19
CA ARG A 166 -48.85 36.73 11.39
C ARG A 166 -49.94 36.14 10.50
N LEU A 167 -49.62 35.82 9.25
CA LEU A 167 -50.54 35.15 8.34
C LEU A 167 -50.91 33.75 8.85
N LEU A 168 -49.94 32.95 9.30
CA LEU A 168 -50.20 31.62 9.88
C LEU A 168 -51.09 31.70 11.13
N GLN A 169 -50.84 32.67 12.01
CA GLN A 169 -51.69 32.95 13.17
C GLN A 169 -53.12 33.34 12.75
N ALA A 170 -53.27 34.16 11.71
CA ALA A 170 -54.58 34.59 11.20
C ALA A 170 -55.37 33.44 10.54
N VAL A 171 -54.69 32.51 9.87
CA VAL A 171 -55.30 31.26 9.36
C VAL A 171 -55.78 30.36 10.51
N GLY A 172 -55.12 30.44 11.68
CA GLY A 172 -55.54 29.74 12.89
C GLY A 172 -55.30 28.22 12.85
N ARG A 173 -54.41 27.75 11.97
CA ARG A 173 -54.08 26.32 11.80
C ARG A 173 -52.74 26.00 12.47
N PRO A 174 -52.72 25.22 13.57
CA PRO A 174 -51.48 24.92 14.30
C PRO A 174 -50.56 23.93 13.56
N ASP A 175 -51.08 23.29 12.51
CA ASP A 175 -50.41 22.34 11.64
C ASP A 175 -49.78 22.99 10.38
N LEU A 176 -49.69 24.32 10.34
CA LEU A 176 -48.85 25.07 9.40
C LEU A 176 -47.61 25.62 10.11
N VAL A 177 -46.43 25.45 9.52
CA VAL A 177 -45.18 25.98 10.07
C VAL A 177 -44.41 26.78 9.03
N LEU A 178 -43.67 27.79 9.51
CA LEU A 178 -42.63 28.45 8.72
C LEU A 178 -41.45 27.48 8.56
N ALA A 179 -41.34 26.89 7.37
CA ALA A 179 -40.38 25.84 7.04
C ALA A 179 -39.02 26.41 6.57
N CYS A 180 -39.04 27.44 5.74
CA CYS A 180 -37.80 28.06 5.25
C CYS A 180 -37.92 29.59 5.23
N VAL A 181 -36.83 30.26 5.61
CA VAL A 181 -36.60 31.68 5.30
C VAL A 181 -35.55 31.72 4.19
N ASN A 182 -35.98 32.07 2.97
CA ASN A 182 -35.08 32.13 1.82
C ASN A 182 -34.47 33.53 1.69
N THR A 183 -35.25 34.59 1.94
CA THR A 183 -34.82 36.00 1.93
C THR A 183 -35.68 36.81 2.91
N ALA A 184 -35.35 38.08 3.13
CA ALA A 184 -36.15 38.99 3.95
C ALA A 184 -37.61 39.20 3.45
N ARG A 185 -37.94 38.75 2.23
CA ARG A 185 -39.27 38.89 1.62
C ARG A 185 -39.79 37.59 1.01
N GLN A 186 -39.15 36.46 1.28
CA GLN A 186 -39.52 35.17 0.70
C GLN A 186 -39.34 34.06 1.73
N CYS A 187 -40.46 33.45 2.10
CA CYS A 187 -40.53 32.34 3.04
C CYS A 187 -41.15 31.11 2.37
N VAL A 188 -41.04 29.96 3.02
CA VAL A 188 -41.76 28.73 2.64
C VAL A 188 -42.52 28.24 3.86
N VAL A 189 -43.79 27.94 3.69
CA VAL A 189 -44.66 27.31 4.68
C VAL A 189 -44.80 25.83 4.35
N SER A 190 -44.78 24.97 5.37
CA SER A 190 -45.07 23.54 5.22
C SER A 190 -46.25 23.13 6.08
N GLY A 191 -47.03 22.15 5.63
CA GLY A 191 -48.12 21.55 6.38
C GLY A 191 -48.88 20.49 5.57
N PRO A 192 -49.88 19.83 6.19
CA PRO A 192 -50.73 18.87 5.51
C PRO A 192 -51.63 19.56 4.48
N ASN A 193 -52.06 18.83 3.45
CA ASN A 193 -52.82 19.41 2.34
C ASN A 193 -54.06 20.24 2.77
N PRO A 194 -54.91 19.79 3.71
CA PRO A 194 -56.04 20.59 4.18
C PRO A 194 -55.65 21.90 4.88
N ALA A 195 -54.46 22.00 5.46
CA ALA A 195 -53.96 23.23 6.07
C ALA A 195 -53.43 24.19 5.00
N ILE A 196 -52.77 23.65 3.98
CA ILE A 196 -52.28 24.41 2.83
C ILE A 196 -53.43 24.99 2.01
N GLU A 197 -54.52 24.25 1.79
CA GLU A 197 -55.72 24.81 1.12
C GLU A 197 -56.32 25.98 1.92
N ALA A 198 -56.41 25.85 3.24
CA ALA A 198 -56.90 26.94 4.11
C ALA A 198 -56.00 28.19 4.04
N LEU A 199 -54.68 28.01 3.86
CA LEU A 199 -53.75 29.13 3.61
C LEU A 199 -54.06 29.83 2.27
N PHE A 200 -54.32 29.08 1.20
CA PHE A 200 -54.71 29.67 -0.10
C PHE A 200 -56.04 30.43 -0.02
N GLU A 201 -57.05 29.85 0.64
CA GLU A 201 -58.36 30.49 0.85
C GLU A 201 -58.23 31.79 1.66
N ALA A 202 -57.41 31.79 2.72
CA ALA A 202 -57.20 32.97 3.56
C ALA A 202 -56.51 34.13 2.81
N VAL A 203 -55.77 33.86 1.74
CA VAL A 203 -54.97 34.86 1.00
C VAL A 203 -55.67 35.40 -0.26
N ALA A 204 -56.86 34.89 -0.61
CA ALA A 204 -57.61 35.23 -1.84
C ALA A 204 -58.20 36.66 -1.92
N VAL A 205 -57.72 37.64 -1.13
CA VAL A 205 -58.20 39.04 -1.08
C VAL A 205 -57.07 40.02 -1.40
N ASP A 206 -57.40 41.12 -2.08
CA ASP A 206 -56.46 42.18 -2.50
C ASP A 206 -55.56 42.69 -1.34
N GLY A 207 -54.25 42.79 -1.57
CA GLY A 207 -53.26 43.28 -0.60
C GLY A 207 -52.48 42.22 0.19
N LYS A 208 -52.70 40.91 -0.05
CA LYS A 208 -52.02 39.80 0.63
C LYS A 208 -50.85 39.21 -0.19
N PRO A 209 -49.87 38.51 0.43
CA PRO A 209 -48.66 38.05 -0.27
C PRO A 209 -48.94 36.97 -1.32
N ARG A 210 -48.12 36.91 -2.37
CA ARG A 210 -48.25 35.88 -3.42
C ARG A 210 -47.89 34.50 -2.86
N LEU A 211 -48.74 33.51 -3.14
CA LEU A 211 -48.51 32.11 -2.80
C LEU A 211 -48.18 31.29 -4.04
N HIS A 212 -47.19 30.40 -3.95
CA HIS A 212 -46.85 29.45 -5.00
C HIS A 212 -46.57 28.07 -4.41
N ARG A 213 -47.36 27.06 -4.78
CA ARG A 213 -47.17 25.69 -4.30
C ARG A 213 -45.93 25.08 -4.96
N LEU A 214 -45.03 24.53 -4.15
CA LEU A 214 -43.83 23.85 -4.62
C LEU A 214 -44.18 22.46 -5.15
N VAL A 215 -43.41 21.99 -6.13
CA VAL A 215 -43.59 20.66 -6.76
C VAL A 215 -42.99 19.58 -5.86
N LEU A 216 -43.62 19.35 -4.71
CA LEU A 216 -43.25 18.36 -3.72
C LEU A 216 -44.52 17.76 -3.10
N PRO A 217 -44.77 16.44 -3.22
CA PRO A 217 -46.02 15.83 -2.76
C PRO A 217 -46.03 15.55 -1.24
N TYR A 218 -45.13 16.14 -0.46
CA TYR A 218 -45.04 15.93 0.99
C TYR A 218 -44.60 17.21 1.71
N ALA A 219 -44.83 17.24 3.02
CA ALA A 219 -44.31 18.28 3.91
C ALA A 219 -42.85 17.97 4.31
N SER A 220 -42.02 19.00 4.39
CA SER A 220 -40.63 18.91 4.84
C SER A 220 -40.29 20.14 5.67
N HIS A 221 -39.21 20.09 6.46
CA HIS A 221 -38.94 21.04 7.54
C HIS A 221 -40.14 21.21 8.48
N HIS A 222 -40.83 20.11 8.78
CA HIS A 222 -42.08 20.12 9.56
C HIS A 222 -41.98 19.18 10.77
N PRO A 223 -42.27 19.64 12.01
CA PRO A 223 -42.15 18.82 13.22
C PRO A 223 -42.95 17.52 13.23
N ALA A 224 -44.07 17.45 12.49
CA ALA A 224 -44.84 16.22 12.32
C ALA A 224 -44.13 15.11 11.51
N GLN A 225 -42.99 15.40 10.86
CA GLN A 225 -42.22 14.44 10.04
C GLN A 225 -41.15 13.68 10.84
N VAL A 226 -41.24 13.64 12.17
CA VAL A 226 -40.29 12.90 13.03
C VAL A 226 -40.17 11.43 12.65
N SER A 227 -41.28 10.78 12.26
CA SER A 227 -41.27 9.39 11.78
C SER A 227 -40.40 9.22 10.52
N VAL A 228 -40.48 10.16 9.58
CA VAL A 228 -39.66 10.19 8.37
C VAL A 228 -38.19 10.43 8.73
N ALA A 229 -37.91 11.42 9.58
CA ALA A 229 -36.55 11.74 10.01
C ALA A 229 -35.86 10.57 10.72
N MET A 230 -36.58 9.82 11.57
CA MET A 230 -36.05 8.63 12.25
C MET A 230 -35.71 7.51 11.26
N ARG A 231 -36.63 7.17 10.35
CA ARG A 231 -36.37 6.15 9.32
C ARG A 231 -35.18 6.53 8.43
N PHE A 232 -35.10 7.80 8.05
CA PHE A 232 -34.00 8.31 7.25
C PHE A 232 -32.67 8.21 8.02
N LEU A 233 -32.64 8.62 9.28
CA LEU A 233 -31.45 8.52 10.13
C LEU A 233 -30.98 7.07 10.30
N ASP A 234 -31.89 6.13 10.54
CA ASP A 234 -31.56 4.72 10.73
C ASP A 234 -30.78 4.15 9.52
N GLU A 235 -31.16 4.54 8.30
CA GLU A 235 -30.42 4.17 7.09
C GLU A 235 -29.07 4.90 7.00
N LEU A 236 -29.02 6.19 7.37
CA LEU A 236 -27.79 6.98 7.34
C LEU A 236 -26.73 6.51 8.35
N ARG A 237 -27.12 5.89 9.47
CA ARG A 237 -26.18 5.41 10.51
C ARG A 237 -25.14 4.42 9.98
N ALA A 238 -25.42 3.74 8.86
CA ALA A 238 -24.47 2.84 8.21
C ALA A 238 -23.38 3.56 7.40
N LEU A 239 -23.55 4.84 7.09
CA LEU A 239 -22.61 5.60 6.27
C LEU A 239 -21.41 6.08 7.10
N PRO A 240 -20.16 5.82 6.66
CA PRO A 240 -18.97 6.23 7.40
C PRO A 240 -18.69 7.72 7.21
N GLN A 241 -18.81 8.51 8.29
CA GLN A 241 -18.44 9.94 8.29
C GLN A 241 -16.91 10.12 8.25
N ARG A 242 -16.42 10.91 7.30
CA ARG A 242 -15.02 11.34 7.18
C ARG A 242 -14.86 12.80 7.65
N PRO A 243 -13.64 13.27 7.98
CA PRO A 243 -13.40 14.67 8.33
C PRO A 243 -13.82 15.65 7.22
N LEU A 244 -14.37 16.80 7.61
CA LEU A 244 -14.80 17.88 6.71
C LEU A 244 -13.60 18.51 5.99
N ARG A 245 -13.72 18.67 4.67
CA ARG A 245 -12.82 19.55 3.89
C ARG A 245 -13.51 20.87 3.57
N GLY A 246 -13.13 21.88 4.34
CA GLY A 246 -13.67 23.24 4.23
C GLY A 246 -14.86 23.49 5.15
N ALA A 247 -15.19 24.76 5.36
CA ALA A 247 -16.29 25.16 6.23
C ALA A 247 -17.63 24.98 5.53
N ILE A 248 -18.57 24.26 6.16
CA ILE A 248 -19.97 24.15 5.71
C ILE A 248 -20.84 25.02 6.61
N HIS A 249 -21.41 26.07 6.04
CA HIS A 249 -22.39 26.94 6.66
C HIS A 249 -23.80 26.40 6.38
N SER A 250 -24.42 25.80 7.39
CA SER A 250 -25.73 25.17 7.26
C SER A 250 -26.87 26.16 7.57
N SER A 251 -27.86 26.18 6.70
CA SER A 251 -29.14 26.88 6.90
C SER A 251 -30.04 26.22 7.94
N VAL A 252 -29.97 24.90 8.10
CA VAL A 252 -30.80 24.15 9.05
C VAL A 252 -30.16 24.11 10.43
N GLY A 253 -28.86 23.78 10.49
CA GLY A 253 -28.06 23.82 11.70
C GLY A 253 -27.80 25.22 12.24
N ARG A 254 -27.97 26.26 11.40
CA ARG A 254 -27.75 27.69 11.71
C ARG A 254 -26.38 27.97 12.31
N ARG A 255 -25.38 27.21 11.85
CA ARG A 255 -24.00 27.26 12.31
C ARG A 255 -23.08 26.64 11.27
N ILE A 256 -21.79 26.69 11.58
CA ILE A 256 -20.76 25.99 10.83
C ILE A 256 -20.63 24.57 11.42
N TYR A 257 -20.55 23.57 10.55
CA TYR A 257 -20.26 22.19 10.96
C TYR A 257 -18.78 21.98 11.28
N THR A 258 -18.52 21.04 12.18
CA THR A 258 -17.20 20.63 12.68
C THR A 258 -17.10 19.11 12.68
N ASP A 259 -15.88 18.56 12.73
CA ASP A 259 -15.67 17.10 12.72
C ASP A 259 -16.30 16.37 13.92
N ALA A 260 -16.62 17.10 15.00
CA ALA A 260 -17.27 16.56 16.18
C ALA A 260 -18.80 16.42 16.03
N ASP A 261 -19.38 16.96 14.96
CA ASP A 261 -20.81 16.91 14.72
C ASP A 261 -21.26 15.54 14.19
N ASP A 262 -22.47 15.13 14.57
CA ASP A 262 -23.17 13.99 13.97
C ASP A 262 -23.82 14.46 12.66
N LEU A 263 -23.11 14.30 11.55
CA LEU A 263 -23.54 14.83 10.24
C LEU A 263 -24.64 13.96 9.61
N GLN A 264 -24.78 12.70 10.02
CA GLN A 264 -25.94 11.88 9.70
C GLN A 264 -27.21 12.43 10.36
N GLN A 265 -27.13 12.80 11.65
CA GLN A 265 -28.22 13.48 12.35
C GLN A 265 -28.55 14.82 11.70
N ALA A 266 -27.53 15.59 11.29
CA ALA A 266 -27.73 16.87 10.62
C ALA A 266 -28.54 16.75 9.31
N MET A 267 -28.26 15.72 8.50
CA MET A 267 -29.08 15.41 7.31
C MET A 267 -30.52 15.04 7.67
N ALA A 268 -30.73 14.24 8.72
CA ALA A 268 -32.08 13.88 9.18
C ALA A 268 -32.85 15.09 9.74
N ASP A 269 -32.16 16.03 10.39
CA ASP A 269 -32.73 17.26 10.92
C ASP A 269 -33.33 18.15 9.83
N CYS A 270 -32.83 18.07 8.59
CA CYS A 270 -33.40 18.79 7.44
C CYS A 270 -34.87 18.43 7.18
N VAL A 271 -35.34 17.25 7.61
CA VAL A 271 -36.73 16.82 7.45
C VAL A 271 -37.68 17.56 8.40
N ILE A 272 -37.18 17.99 9.57
CA ILE A 272 -38.02 18.48 10.69
C ILE A 272 -37.74 19.93 11.12
N LYS A 273 -36.49 20.40 11.02
CA LYS A 273 -36.07 21.72 11.50
C LYS A 273 -36.17 22.75 10.38
N PRO A 274 -36.54 24.01 10.69
CA PRO A 274 -36.65 25.05 9.67
C PRO A 274 -35.28 25.51 9.14
N ALA A 275 -35.20 25.81 7.85
CA ALA A 275 -33.99 26.35 7.20
C ALA A 275 -33.98 27.89 7.19
N ASP A 276 -32.84 28.50 7.49
CA ASP A 276 -32.61 29.96 7.46
C ASP A 276 -31.41 30.29 6.57
N LEU A 277 -31.69 30.58 5.30
CA LEU A 277 -30.66 30.88 4.32
C LEU A 277 -29.97 32.24 4.59
N PRO A 278 -30.69 33.33 4.94
CA PRO A 278 -30.04 34.59 5.31
C PRO A 278 -29.00 34.43 6.42
N HIS A 279 -29.32 33.64 7.45
CA HIS A 279 -28.37 33.36 8.53
C HIS A 279 -27.12 32.63 8.02
N ALA A 280 -27.29 31.59 7.19
CA ALA A 280 -26.16 30.87 6.60
C ALA A 280 -25.28 31.79 5.73
N LEU A 281 -25.89 32.61 4.87
CA LEU A 281 -25.17 33.57 4.01
C LEU A 281 -24.42 34.63 4.82
N LEU A 282 -25.03 35.18 5.87
CA LEU A 282 -24.42 36.19 6.74
C LEU A 282 -23.31 35.62 7.64
N SER A 283 -23.30 34.31 7.87
CA SER A 283 -22.24 33.65 8.65
C SER A 283 -20.94 33.46 7.86
N VAL A 284 -20.95 33.64 6.53
CA VAL A 284 -19.76 33.56 5.69
C VAL A 284 -18.95 34.86 5.82
N PRO A 285 -17.65 34.80 6.16
CA PRO A 285 -16.80 35.99 6.19
C PRO A 285 -16.65 36.60 4.79
N LEU A 286 -17.23 37.78 4.57
CA LEU A 286 -17.23 38.45 3.27
C LEU A 286 -15.96 39.29 3.03
N THR A 287 -15.46 39.25 1.82
CA THR A 287 -14.47 40.18 1.26
C THR A 287 -15.07 40.87 0.03
N GLU A 288 -14.47 41.97 -0.43
CA GLU A 288 -14.90 42.63 -1.69
C GLU A 288 -14.78 41.70 -2.92
N ARG A 289 -14.04 40.59 -2.77
CA ARG A 289 -13.84 39.56 -3.80
C ARG A 289 -14.71 38.32 -3.59
N THR A 290 -15.65 38.30 -2.64
CA THR A 290 -16.48 37.10 -2.44
C THR A 290 -17.45 36.92 -3.61
N LEU A 291 -17.40 35.75 -4.26
CA LEU A 291 -18.32 35.35 -5.33
C LEU A 291 -19.04 34.07 -4.93
N PHE A 292 -20.36 34.15 -4.83
CA PHE A 292 -21.21 33.01 -4.52
C PHE A 292 -21.57 32.24 -5.80
N VAL A 293 -21.30 30.94 -5.84
CA VAL A 293 -21.59 30.07 -6.99
C VAL A 293 -22.74 29.15 -6.64
N ASP A 294 -23.88 29.31 -7.32
CA ASP A 294 -25.05 28.43 -7.19
C ASP A 294 -24.75 27.11 -7.92
N MET A 295 -24.74 26.02 -7.16
CA MET A 295 -24.37 24.70 -7.66
C MET A 295 -25.54 23.93 -8.28
N GLY A 296 -26.76 24.45 -8.23
CA GLY A 296 -27.94 23.77 -8.77
C GLY A 296 -28.26 24.10 -10.23
N ILE A 297 -29.25 23.38 -10.78
CA ILE A 297 -29.72 23.43 -12.18
C ILE A 297 -30.36 24.80 -12.56
N GLY A 298 -30.54 25.71 -11.61
CA GLY A 298 -31.15 27.03 -11.82
C GLY A 298 -30.35 28.14 -11.14
N ASP A 299 -31.04 29.25 -10.83
CA ASP A 299 -30.42 30.47 -10.30
C ASP A 299 -30.97 30.90 -8.92
N SER A 300 -31.64 29.97 -8.23
CA SER A 300 -32.47 30.26 -7.07
C SER A 300 -31.68 30.84 -5.90
N LEU A 301 -30.52 30.28 -5.56
CA LEU A 301 -29.68 30.80 -4.48
C LEU A 301 -28.93 32.04 -4.94
N ALA A 302 -28.50 32.10 -6.20
CA ALA A 302 -27.89 33.30 -6.76
C ALA A 302 -28.82 34.52 -6.65
N ARG A 303 -30.14 34.36 -6.86
CA ARG A 303 -31.14 35.41 -6.61
C ARG A 303 -31.30 35.74 -5.13
N CYS A 304 -31.22 34.75 -4.24
CA CYS A 304 -31.29 34.97 -2.80
C CYS A 304 -30.10 35.80 -2.28
N VAL A 305 -28.89 35.55 -2.78
CA VAL A 305 -27.69 36.34 -2.45
C VAL A 305 -27.90 37.82 -2.73
N GLY A 306 -28.33 38.19 -3.94
CA GLY A 306 -28.54 39.59 -4.32
C GLY A 306 -29.61 40.32 -3.51
N SER A 307 -30.55 39.57 -2.91
CA SER A 307 -31.60 40.13 -2.04
C SER A 307 -31.22 40.19 -0.55
N THR A 308 -30.21 39.44 -0.13
CA THR A 308 -29.82 39.27 1.28
C THR A 308 -28.55 40.06 1.60
N LEU A 309 -27.56 40.00 0.73
CA LEU A 309 -26.27 40.65 0.90
C LEU A 309 -26.22 41.91 0.04
N ALA A 310 -26.14 43.08 0.67
CA ALA A 310 -26.02 44.35 -0.05
C ALA A 310 -24.73 44.36 -0.90
N GLY A 311 -24.88 44.39 -2.23
CA GLY A 311 -23.73 44.31 -3.16
C GLY A 311 -23.18 42.90 -3.36
N GLY A 312 -23.85 41.84 -2.88
CA GLY A 312 -23.43 40.47 -3.05
C GLY A 312 -23.35 40.05 -4.52
N ARG A 313 -22.22 39.45 -4.90
CA ARG A 313 -21.97 38.92 -6.26
C ARG A 313 -22.30 37.43 -6.28
N ALA A 314 -23.08 37.01 -7.28
CA ALA A 314 -23.41 35.59 -7.46
C ALA A 314 -23.40 35.17 -8.93
N LEU A 315 -23.10 33.89 -9.16
CA LEU A 315 -23.04 33.21 -10.44
C LEU A 315 -23.83 31.90 -10.37
N ALA A 316 -24.65 31.61 -11.37
CA ALA A 316 -25.36 30.34 -11.52
C ALA A 316 -24.93 29.65 -12.83
N PRO A 317 -23.93 28.75 -12.82
CA PRO A 317 -23.41 28.17 -14.05
C PRO A 317 -24.43 27.36 -14.84
N LEU A 318 -25.23 26.50 -14.19
CA LEU A 318 -26.18 25.63 -14.91
C LEU A 318 -27.40 26.38 -15.47
N ALA A 319 -27.61 27.64 -15.10
CA ALA A 319 -28.62 28.51 -15.70
C ALA A 319 -28.15 29.21 -16.99
N LYS A 320 -26.86 29.05 -17.37
CA LYS A 320 -26.27 29.72 -18.53
C LYS A 320 -26.41 28.89 -19.81
N SER A 321 -26.44 29.58 -20.94
CA SER A 321 -26.37 28.93 -22.26
C SER A 321 -25.00 28.31 -22.51
N SER A 322 -24.93 27.33 -23.43
CA SER A 322 -23.65 26.70 -23.81
C SER A 322 -22.62 27.71 -24.33
N ALA A 323 -23.06 28.76 -25.04
CA ALA A 323 -22.19 29.83 -25.50
C ALA A 323 -21.57 30.65 -24.34
N GLU A 324 -22.37 31.00 -23.33
CA GLU A 324 -21.89 31.70 -22.14
C GLU A 324 -20.95 30.82 -21.31
N LEU A 325 -21.23 29.53 -21.19
CA LEU A 325 -20.35 28.59 -20.48
C LEU A 325 -19.04 28.37 -21.23
N THR A 326 -19.09 28.26 -22.56
CA THR A 326 -17.89 28.19 -23.40
C THR A 326 -17.02 29.43 -23.19
N ALA A 327 -17.61 30.62 -23.17
CA ALA A 327 -16.89 31.86 -22.88
C ALA A 327 -16.33 31.89 -21.43
N LEU A 328 -17.10 31.42 -20.45
CA LEU A 328 -16.71 31.34 -19.04
C LEU A 328 -15.50 30.42 -18.80
N PHE A 329 -15.33 29.41 -19.65
CA PHE A 329 -14.27 28.42 -19.55
C PHE A 329 -13.16 28.56 -20.60
N ALA A 330 -13.27 29.49 -21.56
CA ALA A 330 -12.36 29.62 -22.70
C ALA A 330 -10.90 29.91 -22.30
N ASP A 331 -10.69 30.75 -21.28
CA ASP A 331 -9.36 31.19 -20.82
C ASP A 331 -8.88 30.47 -19.55
N ILE A 332 -9.67 29.52 -19.03
CA ILE A 332 -9.20 28.67 -17.93
C ILE A 332 -8.29 27.63 -18.52
N ALA A 333 -6.99 27.96 -18.57
CA ALA A 333 -5.97 26.95 -18.74
C ALA A 333 -6.30 25.84 -17.72
N PRO A 334 -6.57 24.60 -18.17
CA PRO A 334 -6.76 23.52 -17.23
C PRO A 334 -5.56 23.53 -16.31
N VAL A 335 -5.78 23.33 -15.02
CA VAL A 335 -4.67 22.98 -14.14
C VAL A 335 -3.96 21.82 -14.86
N LYS A 336 -2.73 22.07 -15.35
CA LYS A 336 -1.78 20.98 -15.57
C LYS A 336 -1.78 20.31 -14.23
N ASP A 337 -2.36 19.11 -14.16
CA ASP A 337 -2.63 18.35 -12.94
C ASP A 337 -1.41 18.40 -12.01
N ARG A 338 -1.40 19.43 -11.17
CA ARG A 338 -0.43 19.66 -10.11
C ARG A 338 -1.00 19.19 -8.79
N ASP A 339 -2.32 18.91 -8.74
CA ASP A 339 -3.08 18.43 -7.57
C ASP A 339 -4.41 17.70 -7.95
N LYS A 340 -4.50 17.03 -9.11
CA LYS A 340 -5.51 15.97 -9.34
C LYS A 340 -4.83 14.76 -9.99
N PRO A 341 -5.19 13.52 -9.62
CA PRO A 341 -4.68 12.33 -10.27
C PRO A 341 -5.02 12.45 -11.76
N ALA A 342 -4.10 12.05 -12.66
CA ALA A 342 -4.48 11.74 -14.04
C ALA A 342 -5.79 10.92 -13.96
N SER A 343 -6.77 11.18 -14.83
CA SER A 343 -8.14 10.61 -14.76
C SER A 343 -8.13 9.28 -14.02
N ALA A 344 -8.89 9.10 -12.93
CA ALA A 344 -8.79 7.89 -12.10
C ALA A 344 -8.63 6.59 -12.92
N PRO A 345 -9.29 6.40 -14.08
CA PRO A 345 -9.02 5.28 -14.98
C PRO A 345 -7.60 5.23 -15.60
N ALA A 346 -7.01 6.36 -16.02
CA ALA A 346 -5.65 6.41 -16.58
C ALA A 346 -4.54 6.35 -15.52
N THR A 347 -4.72 6.94 -14.33
CA THR A 347 -3.76 6.75 -13.22
C THR A 347 -3.83 5.33 -12.68
N GLU A 348 -5.04 4.79 -12.45
CA GLU A 348 -5.20 3.41 -12.02
C GLU A 348 -4.66 2.45 -13.08
N ALA A 349 -4.96 2.67 -14.37
CA ALA A 349 -4.37 1.87 -15.44
C ALA A 349 -2.84 1.98 -15.43
N LEU A 350 -2.26 3.16 -15.25
CA LEU A 350 -0.81 3.34 -15.19
C LEU A 350 -0.19 2.60 -13.98
N VAL A 351 -0.83 2.69 -12.81
CA VAL A 351 -0.46 1.95 -11.60
C VAL A 351 -0.51 0.45 -11.85
N GLU A 352 -1.59 -0.06 -12.46
CA GLU A 352 -1.72 -1.48 -12.78
C GLU A 352 -0.67 -1.95 -13.80
N HIS A 353 -0.36 -1.15 -14.83
CA HIS A 353 0.72 -1.46 -15.75
C HIS A 353 2.09 -1.52 -15.04
N LEU A 354 2.38 -0.60 -14.11
CA LEU A 354 3.61 -0.65 -13.32
C LEU A 354 3.63 -1.85 -12.36
N LYS A 355 2.49 -2.20 -11.77
CA LYS A 355 2.34 -3.41 -10.95
C LYS A 355 2.72 -4.66 -11.73
N THR A 356 2.42 -4.78 -13.02
CA THR A 356 2.85 -5.95 -13.82
C THR A 356 4.37 -6.21 -13.76
N ALA A 357 5.18 -5.15 -13.74
CA ALA A 357 6.63 -5.26 -13.62
C ALA A 357 7.10 -5.57 -12.19
N LEU A 358 6.39 -5.05 -11.19
CA LEU A 358 6.73 -5.19 -9.77
C LEU A 358 6.25 -6.50 -9.14
N PHE A 359 5.14 -7.04 -9.62
CA PHE A 359 4.47 -8.20 -9.06
C PHE A 359 4.99 -9.52 -9.62
N GLY A 360 5.72 -9.47 -10.74
CA GLY A 360 6.44 -10.60 -11.27
C GLY A 360 5.53 -11.82 -11.48
N PRO A 361 6.01 -13.05 -11.20
CA PRO A 361 5.24 -14.27 -11.44
C PRO A 361 4.25 -14.63 -10.33
N VAL A 362 4.19 -13.89 -9.22
CA VAL A 362 3.29 -14.22 -8.11
C VAL A 362 1.85 -13.86 -8.48
N PRO A 363 0.87 -14.79 -8.36
CA PRO A 363 -0.51 -14.53 -8.75
C PRO A 363 -1.17 -13.39 -7.95
N ALA A 364 -2.01 -12.60 -8.62
CA ALA A 364 -2.76 -11.52 -7.97
C ALA A 364 -3.72 -12.05 -6.89
N SER A 365 -4.36 -13.21 -7.11
CA SER A 365 -5.22 -13.89 -6.14
C SER A 365 -4.47 -14.28 -4.87
N SER A 366 -3.25 -14.79 -5.00
CA SER A 366 -2.37 -15.13 -3.87
C SER A 366 -2.02 -13.90 -3.03
N ARG A 367 -1.70 -12.77 -3.68
CA ARG A 367 -1.48 -11.50 -2.99
C ARG A 367 -2.73 -10.98 -2.30
N GLN A 368 -3.87 -11.04 -2.97
CA GLN A 368 -5.14 -10.58 -2.40
C GLN A 368 -5.54 -11.40 -1.16
N LEU A 369 -5.30 -12.72 -1.18
CA LEU A 369 -5.50 -13.58 -0.02
C LEU A 369 -4.53 -13.26 1.12
N ALA A 370 -3.23 -13.11 0.82
CA ALA A 370 -2.25 -12.72 1.84
C ALA A 370 -2.61 -11.36 2.48
N ALA A 371 -2.99 -10.38 1.65
CA ALA A 371 -3.44 -9.06 2.09
C ALA A 371 -4.65 -9.14 3.01
N SER A 372 -5.67 -9.92 2.64
CA SER A 372 -6.92 -10.01 3.39
C SER A 372 -6.73 -10.68 4.75
N VAL A 373 -5.92 -11.73 4.81
CA VAL A 373 -5.59 -12.44 6.06
C VAL A 373 -4.78 -11.54 6.99
N LEU A 374 -3.74 -10.89 6.48
CA LEU A 374 -2.82 -10.08 7.29
C LEU A 374 -3.37 -8.68 7.62
N ALA A 375 -4.51 -8.29 7.06
CA ALA A 375 -5.24 -7.09 7.47
C ALA A 375 -6.00 -7.25 8.80
N ALA A 376 -6.14 -8.47 9.31
CA ALA A 376 -6.86 -8.73 10.56
C ALA A 376 -6.15 -8.10 11.78
N ASP A 377 -6.94 -7.70 12.79
CA ASP A 377 -6.45 -7.01 13.98
C ASP A 377 -5.38 -7.79 14.78
N ALA A 378 -5.39 -9.12 14.66
CA ALA A 378 -4.41 -10.00 15.29
C ALA A 378 -2.96 -9.78 14.79
N PHE A 379 -2.80 -9.20 13.60
CA PHE A 379 -1.50 -8.93 12.97
C PHE A 379 -1.09 -7.45 13.06
N ARG A 380 -1.83 -6.62 13.82
CA ARG A 380 -1.41 -5.23 14.05
C ARG A 380 -0.06 -5.17 14.76
N HIS A 381 0.72 -4.16 14.39
CA HIS A 381 2.02 -3.90 15.01
C HIS A 381 1.85 -3.64 16.50
N ARG A 382 2.61 -4.37 17.34
CA ARG A 382 2.50 -4.29 18.80
C ARG A 382 3.64 -3.45 19.37
N ILE A 383 3.28 -2.42 20.13
CA ILE A 383 4.23 -1.49 20.74
C ILE A 383 4.07 -1.54 22.26
N GLY A 384 5.18 -1.58 22.98
CA GLY A 384 5.21 -1.47 24.45
C GLY A 384 4.96 -2.77 25.20
N GLU A 385 4.94 -3.93 24.53
CA GLU A 385 5.02 -5.24 25.18
C GLU A 385 6.46 -5.53 25.62
N ASP A 386 6.61 -6.35 26.67
CA ASP A 386 7.94 -6.87 27.03
C ASP A 386 8.47 -7.84 25.98
N THR A 387 9.78 -8.01 25.94
CA THR A 387 10.46 -8.75 24.88
C THR A 387 10.06 -10.23 24.81
N LEU A 388 9.81 -10.89 25.96
CA LEU A 388 9.39 -12.29 25.97
C LEU A 388 7.96 -12.45 25.46
N ALA A 389 7.07 -11.51 25.78
CA ALA A 389 5.72 -11.46 25.24
C ALA A 389 5.71 -11.29 23.71
N LEU A 390 6.57 -10.41 23.18
CA LEU A 390 6.72 -10.21 21.72
C LEU A 390 7.17 -11.49 21.01
N HIS A 391 8.17 -12.18 21.57
CA HIS A 391 8.68 -13.45 21.05
C HIS A 391 7.59 -14.54 21.03
N ARG A 392 6.87 -14.72 22.15
CA ARG A 392 5.74 -15.67 22.22
C ARG A 392 4.62 -15.32 21.23
N GLY A 393 4.26 -14.05 21.17
CA GLY A 393 3.23 -13.55 20.27
C GLY A 393 3.53 -13.81 18.80
N SER A 394 4.80 -13.89 18.41
CA SER A 394 5.20 -14.25 17.03
C SER A 394 4.75 -15.67 16.67
N TYR A 395 4.85 -16.63 17.60
CA TYR A 395 4.37 -18.00 17.39
C TYR A 395 2.84 -18.10 17.42
N GLU A 396 2.17 -17.31 18.26
CA GLU A 396 0.70 -17.21 18.24
C GLU A 396 0.20 -16.71 16.89
N ARG A 397 0.80 -15.64 16.36
CA ARG A 397 0.46 -15.09 15.04
C ARG A 397 0.80 -16.07 13.92
N LEU A 398 1.89 -16.83 14.01
CA LEU A 398 2.18 -17.88 13.04
C LEU A 398 1.07 -18.94 13.01
N ARG A 399 0.57 -19.39 14.17
CA ARG A 399 -0.55 -20.35 14.22
C ARG A 399 -1.85 -19.77 13.68
N LEU A 400 -2.16 -18.51 13.99
CA LEU A 400 -3.32 -17.81 13.43
C LEU A 400 -3.22 -17.69 11.90
N LEU A 401 -2.03 -17.38 11.39
CA LEU A 401 -1.77 -17.33 9.96
C LEU A 401 -2.01 -18.69 9.32
N ILE A 402 -1.42 -19.76 9.85
CA ILE A 402 -1.60 -21.12 9.33
C ILE A 402 -3.08 -21.53 9.33
N ALA A 403 -3.81 -21.25 10.42
CA ALA A 403 -5.23 -21.57 10.54
C ALA A 403 -6.13 -20.84 9.52
N ALA A 404 -5.71 -19.67 9.05
CA ALA A 404 -6.43 -18.88 8.06
C ALA A 404 -6.13 -19.27 6.59
N LEU A 405 -5.16 -20.16 6.37
CA LEU A 405 -4.66 -20.50 5.03
C LEU A 405 -5.17 -21.86 4.54
N PRO A 406 -5.21 -22.08 3.20
CA PRO A 406 -5.55 -23.37 2.65
C PRO A 406 -4.52 -24.44 3.05
N LYS A 407 -4.98 -25.69 3.17
CA LYS A 407 -4.10 -26.85 3.39
C LYS A 407 -3.16 -27.05 2.21
N GLY A 408 -1.97 -27.59 2.47
CA GLY A 408 -0.99 -27.88 1.42
C GLY A 408 -0.26 -26.64 0.89
N LEU A 409 -0.15 -25.58 1.70
CA LEU A 409 0.47 -24.31 1.33
C LEU A 409 1.84 -24.44 0.66
N PHE A 410 2.69 -25.37 1.12
CA PHE A 410 4.03 -25.54 0.57
C PHE A 410 4.03 -25.93 -0.92
N SER A 411 2.94 -26.57 -1.40
CA SER A 411 2.75 -26.91 -2.81
C SER A 411 2.20 -25.75 -3.65
N ASP A 412 1.89 -24.60 -3.05
CA ASP A 412 1.51 -23.36 -3.73
C ASP A 412 2.64 -22.32 -3.61
N PRO A 413 3.64 -22.36 -4.52
CA PRO A 413 4.76 -21.43 -4.49
C PRO A 413 4.31 -19.97 -4.65
N GLY A 414 3.20 -19.71 -5.36
CA GLY A 414 2.67 -18.36 -5.53
C GLY A 414 2.17 -17.78 -4.21
N LEU A 415 1.38 -18.54 -3.46
CA LEU A 415 0.88 -18.13 -2.14
C LEU A 415 2.00 -18.07 -1.10
N LEU A 416 2.95 -18.99 -1.12
CA LEU A 416 4.11 -18.97 -0.22
C LEU A 416 4.90 -17.66 -0.34
N LEU A 417 5.15 -17.22 -1.58
CA LEU A 417 5.88 -15.98 -1.85
C LEU A 417 5.05 -14.73 -1.56
N ALA A 418 3.73 -14.75 -1.84
CA ALA A 418 2.84 -13.67 -1.43
C ALA A 418 2.84 -13.49 0.10
N LEU A 419 2.85 -14.58 0.86
CA LEU A 419 2.93 -14.52 2.32
C LEU A 419 4.29 -14.03 2.81
N ALA A 420 5.38 -14.44 2.17
CA ALA A 420 6.71 -13.88 2.47
C ALA A 420 6.76 -12.36 2.23
N GLU A 421 6.20 -11.91 1.10
CA GLU A 421 6.06 -10.49 0.76
C GLU A 421 5.31 -9.72 1.85
N TRP A 422 4.10 -10.18 2.19
CA TRP A 422 3.23 -9.46 3.11
C TRP A 422 3.68 -9.53 4.57
N THR A 423 4.19 -10.67 5.03
CA THR A 423 4.75 -10.77 6.39
C THR A 423 5.98 -9.88 6.54
N GLY A 424 6.85 -9.79 5.52
CA GLY A 424 7.99 -8.85 5.52
C GLY A 424 7.57 -7.39 5.67
N VAL A 425 6.37 -7.04 5.20
CA VAL A 425 5.79 -5.69 5.36
C VAL A 425 5.00 -5.54 6.65
N VAL A 426 4.30 -6.54 7.18
CA VAL A 426 3.36 -6.40 8.32
C VAL A 426 4.00 -6.73 9.68
N ASP A 427 4.87 -7.74 9.74
CA ASP A 427 5.53 -8.18 10.97
C ASP A 427 6.82 -8.96 10.64
N VAL A 428 7.97 -8.32 10.87
CA VAL A 428 9.30 -8.88 10.56
C VAL A 428 9.58 -10.17 11.34
N SER A 429 9.13 -10.27 12.59
CA SER A 429 9.32 -11.47 13.43
C SER A 429 8.48 -12.64 12.92
N LEU A 430 7.23 -12.36 12.52
CA LEU A 430 6.37 -13.34 11.85
C LEU A 430 6.99 -13.79 10.52
N CYS A 431 7.58 -12.88 9.74
CA CYS A 431 8.26 -13.20 8.49
C CYS A 431 9.41 -14.20 8.69
N ILE A 432 10.22 -14.00 9.73
CA ILE A 432 11.31 -14.92 10.11
C ILE A 432 10.74 -16.27 10.55
N ALA A 433 9.75 -16.28 11.45
CA ALA A 433 9.10 -17.50 11.93
C ALA A 433 8.50 -18.31 10.77
N PHE A 434 7.82 -17.63 9.85
CA PHE A 434 7.21 -18.23 8.66
C PHE A 434 8.26 -18.81 7.71
N SER A 435 9.37 -18.09 7.49
CA SER A 435 10.47 -18.54 6.63
C SER A 435 11.18 -19.76 7.21
N ILE A 436 11.34 -19.85 8.54
CA ILE A 436 11.88 -21.03 9.22
C ILE A 436 10.90 -22.20 9.10
N GLN A 437 9.61 -21.97 9.37
CA GLN A 437 8.56 -22.98 9.29
C GLN A 437 8.47 -23.63 7.91
N TYR A 438 8.20 -22.81 6.88
CA TYR A 438 7.93 -23.31 5.54
C TYR A 438 9.22 -23.46 4.72
N GLY A 439 10.07 -22.44 4.69
CA GLY A 439 11.26 -22.42 3.84
C GLY A 439 12.36 -23.39 4.31
N LEU A 440 12.63 -23.47 5.62
CA LEU A 440 13.67 -24.35 6.16
C LEU A 440 13.13 -25.72 6.54
N CYS A 441 12.24 -25.79 7.53
CA CYS A 441 11.86 -27.05 8.16
C CYS A 441 10.96 -27.90 7.26
N ILE A 442 9.79 -27.37 6.86
CA ILE A 442 8.90 -28.10 5.94
C ILE A 442 9.60 -28.38 4.61
N GLY A 443 10.32 -27.40 4.04
CA GLY A 443 11.09 -27.60 2.81
C GLY A 443 12.13 -28.72 2.90
N THR A 444 12.88 -28.80 4.01
CA THR A 444 13.82 -29.90 4.24
C THR A 444 13.10 -31.24 4.37
N ILE A 445 12.04 -31.29 5.18
CA ILE A 445 11.30 -32.53 5.43
C ILE A 445 10.67 -33.03 4.12
N ARG A 446 10.02 -32.15 3.34
CA ARG A 446 9.44 -32.48 2.04
C ARG A 446 10.44 -33.08 1.06
N GLU A 447 11.67 -32.58 1.05
CA GLU A 447 12.71 -33.11 0.17
C GLU A 447 13.12 -34.55 0.55
N PHE A 448 12.98 -34.94 1.82
CA PHE A 448 13.52 -36.20 2.35
C PHE A 448 12.50 -37.14 2.99
N GLU A 449 11.20 -36.83 2.96
CA GLU A 449 10.15 -37.60 3.64
C GLU A 449 9.78 -38.91 2.93
N GLN A 450 10.25 -39.13 1.69
CA GLN A 450 9.86 -40.29 0.90
C GLN A 450 10.19 -41.61 1.64
N GLY A 451 9.15 -42.38 1.97
CA GLY A 451 9.28 -43.64 2.71
C GLY A 451 9.57 -43.49 4.21
N ASN A 452 9.48 -42.28 4.75
CA ASN A 452 9.76 -41.97 6.16
C ASN A 452 8.48 -41.48 6.88
N PRO A 453 7.77 -42.35 7.64
CA PRO A 453 6.50 -41.99 8.27
C PRO A 453 6.64 -40.94 9.37
N LEU A 454 7.75 -40.93 10.13
CA LEU A 454 7.98 -39.93 11.17
C LEU A 454 8.18 -38.53 10.57
N ALA A 455 8.90 -38.44 9.46
CA ALA A 455 9.09 -37.20 8.73
C ALA A 455 7.74 -36.64 8.24
N VAL A 456 6.88 -37.49 7.67
CA VAL A 456 5.53 -37.12 7.21
C VAL A 456 4.67 -36.61 8.39
N GLU A 457 4.66 -37.32 9.52
CA GLU A 457 3.92 -36.92 10.73
C GLU A 457 4.37 -35.54 11.23
N MET A 458 5.69 -35.34 11.34
CA MET A 458 6.25 -34.08 11.82
C MET A 458 5.97 -32.92 10.87
N ARG A 459 6.03 -33.14 9.55
CA ARG A 459 5.59 -32.14 8.57
C ARG A 459 4.12 -31.78 8.78
N GLU A 460 3.24 -32.76 8.94
CA GLU A 460 1.80 -32.51 9.08
C GLU A 460 1.47 -31.72 10.35
N ALA A 461 2.18 -31.99 11.45
CA ALA A 461 2.08 -31.21 12.68
C ALA A 461 2.55 -29.75 12.49
N LEU A 462 3.55 -29.52 11.62
CA LEU A 462 4.01 -28.17 11.26
C LEU A 462 3.04 -27.45 10.31
N GLU A 463 2.50 -28.15 9.30
CA GLU A 463 1.55 -27.59 8.34
C GLU A 463 0.18 -27.31 8.97
N SER A 464 -0.20 -28.02 10.03
CA SER A 464 -1.45 -27.78 10.78
C SER A 464 -1.33 -26.65 11.80
N GLY A 465 -0.11 -26.24 12.15
CA GLY A 465 0.16 -25.28 13.23
C GLY A 465 0.06 -25.86 14.63
N GLU A 466 -0.14 -27.18 14.77
CA GLU A 466 -0.04 -27.89 16.07
C GLU A 466 1.32 -27.63 16.71
N LYS A 467 2.38 -27.77 15.90
CA LYS A 467 3.76 -27.52 16.30
C LYS A 467 4.37 -26.38 15.49
N VAL A 468 5.27 -25.64 16.12
CA VAL A 468 6.14 -24.68 15.43
C VAL A 468 7.52 -25.33 15.25
N SER A 469 8.43 -24.70 14.52
CA SER A 469 9.70 -25.35 14.17
C SER A 469 10.94 -24.56 14.58
N ALA A 470 12.07 -25.27 14.61
CA ALA A 470 13.40 -24.69 14.71
C ALA A 470 14.37 -25.44 13.78
N TYR A 471 15.11 -24.70 12.95
CA TYR A 471 16.12 -25.26 12.06
C TYR A 471 17.52 -25.08 12.67
N MET A 472 18.29 -26.17 12.81
CA MET A 472 19.52 -26.15 13.58
C MET A 472 20.71 -26.70 12.79
N ILE A 473 21.49 -25.79 12.22
CA ILE A 473 22.75 -26.14 11.56
C ILE A 473 23.93 -25.36 12.13
N THR A 474 23.75 -24.07 12.39
CA THR A 474 24.75 -23.17 12.95
C THR A 474 25.16 -23.60 14.36
N GLU A 475 26.46 -23.69 14.61
CA GLU A 475 27.07 -23.96 15.91
C GLU A 475 27.92 -22.76 16.32
N ILE A 476 27.86 -22.36 17.60
CA ILE A 476 28.40 -21.07 18.06
C ILE A 476 29.94 -21.00 18.08
N GLY A 477 30.62 -22.14 18.11
CA GLY A 477 32.06 -22.23 18.32
C GLY A 477 32.92 -21.93 17.09
N GLY A 478 32.34 -21.78 15.90
CA GLY A 478 33.10 -21.52 14.68
C GLY A 478 32.29 -20.87 13.56
N GLY A 479 32.92 -19.98 12.80
CA GLY A 479 32.36 -19.47 11.55
C GLY A 479 32.24 -20.59 10.52
N ASN A 480 31.23 -20.52 9.65
CA ASN A 480 30.93 -21.56 8.65
C ASN A 480 30.78 -22.97 9.25
N SER A 481 30.28 -23.07 10.49
CA SER A 481 30.12 -24.33 11.22
C SER A 481 29.33 -25.40 10.46
N GLN A 482 28.46 -25.01 9.53
CA GLN A 482 27.71 -25.93 8.68
C GLN A 482 28.62 -26.90 7.90
N ILE A 483 29.83 -26.47 7.50
CA ILE A 483 30.82 -27.32 6.83
C ILE A 483 31.47 -28.31 7.82
N ALA A 484 31.71 -27.84 9.04
CA ALA A 484 32.46 -28.55 10.07
C ALA A 484 31.58 -28.87 11.30
N THR A 485 30.34 -29.30 11.06
CA THR A 485 29.37 -29.58 12.14
C THR A 485 29.95 -30.62 13.10
N ARG A 486 29.91 -30.34 14.41
CA ARG A 486 30.46 -31.21 15.47
C ARG A 486 29.41 -31.85 16.36
N THR A 487 28.15 -31.42 16.30
CA THR A 487 27.04 -32.22 16.85
C THR A 487 27.01 -33.56 16.11
N GLU A 488 27.06 -34.66 16.83
CA GLU A 488 27.15 -36.01 16.26
C GLU A 488 25.84 -36.78 16.47
N ALA A 489 25.49 -37.62 15.50
CA ALA A 489 24.44 -38.63 15.60
C ALA A 489 25.07 -40.01 15.38
N ALA A 490 25.33 -40.74 16.45
CA ALA A 490 25.97 -42.05 16.39
C ALA A 490 24.94 -43.18 16.23
N PHE A 491 25.09 -43.99 15.20
CA PHE A 491 24.22 -45.15 14.96
C PHE A 491 24.56 -46.30 15.91
N ASP A 492 23.57 -46.75 16.67
CA ASP A 492 23.64 -47.93 17.54
C ASP A 492 23.08 -49.15 16.79
N PRO A 493 23.94 -50.11 16.37
CA PRO A 493 23.49 -51.25 15.58
C PRO A 493 22.62 -52.24 16.37
N VAL A 494 22.65 -52.22 17.71
CA VAL A 494 21.88 -53.14 18.55
C VAL A 494 20.42 -52.74 18.60
N THR A 495 20.16 -51.45 18.83
CA THR A 495 18.81 -50.89 18.92
C THR A 495 18.30 -50.36 17.59
N ARG A 496 19.19 -50.18 16.61
CA ARG A 496 18.95 -49.47 15.33
C ARG A 496 18.44 -48.04 15.54
N GLU A 497 18.95 -47.38 16.58
CA GLU A 497 18.67 -46.00 16.91
C GLU A 497 19.89 -45.11 16.62
N PHE A 498 19.71 -43.80 16.70
CA PHE A 498 20.80 -42.83 16.74
C PHE A 498 20.91 -42.21 18.12
N VAL A 499 22.12 -41.88 18.53
CA VAL A 499 22.40 -41.12 19.75
C VAL A 499 22.93 -39.76 19.35
N LEU A 500 22.11 -38.73 19.54
CA LEU A 500 22.43 -37.34 19.22
C LEU A 500 23.12 -36.66 20.41
N HIS A 501 24.29 -36.08 20.17
CA HIS A 501 25.09 -35.46 21.22
C HIS A 501 25.83 -34.20 20.75
N THR A 502 25.82 -33.19 21.61
CA THR A 502 26.61 -31.96 21.49
C THR A 502 27.87 -32.10 22.36
N PRO A 503 29.07 -32.27 21.78
CA PRO A 503 30.27 -32.67 22.52
C PRO A 503 30.81 -31.62 23.50
N ASP A 504 30.65 -30.34 23.19
CA ASP A 504 31.06 -29.23 24.05
C ASP A 504 30.31 -27.94 23.69
N SER A 505 30.52 -26.87 24.46
CA SER A 505 29.84 -25.58 24.29
C SER A 505 30.01 -24.96 22.91
N GLY A 506 31.11 -25.22 22.20
CA GLY A 506 31.32 -24.74 20.83
C GLY A 506 30.40 -25.40 19.80
N ALA A 507 29.85 -26.58 20.10
CA ALA A 507 28.91 -27.29 19.22
C ALA A 507 27.44 -26.96 19.55
N LEU A 508 27.17 -26.07 20.52
CA LEU A 508 25.81 -25.62 20.80
C LEU A 508 25.23 -24.95 19.56
N LYS A 509 24.02 -25.38 19.19
CA LYS A 509 23.26 -24.83 18.06
C LYS A 509 22.78 -23.42 18.40
N PHE A 510 22.82 -22.49 17.45
CA PHE A 510 22.27 -21.15 17.61
C PHE A 510 21.07 -20.94 16.67
N THR A 511 19.86 -20.82 17.24
CA THR A 511 18.59 -20.80 16.47
C THR A 511 17.41 -20.31 17.32
N ASN A 512 16.17 -20.36 16.80
CA ASN A 512 14.96 -19.85 17.43
C ASN A 512 14.40 -20.76 18.55
N VAL A 513 15.15 -20.85 19.65
CA VAL A 513 14.88 -21.73 20.80
C VAL A 513 14.72 -20.98 22.13
N GLY A 514 14.76 -19.64 22.09
CA GLY A 514 14.67 -18.81 23.29
C GLY A 514 13.33 -18.97 24.04
N ILE A 515 12.24 -19.27 23.32
CA ILE A 515 10.96 -19.64 23.94
C ILE A 515 10.85 -21.17 24.02
N GLY A 516 11.24 -21.72 25.16
CA GLY A 516 11.37 -23.17 25.38
C GLY A 516 10.08 -23.93 25.72
N ASP A 517 8.95 -23.25 25.90
CA ASP A 517 7.66 -23.84 26.30
C ASP A 517 6.61 -23.84 25.17
N GLN A 518 7.11 -23.93 23.94
CA GLN A 518 6.30 -24.19 22.76
C GLN A 518 6.52 -25.63 22.30
N ALA A 519 5.47 -26.29 21.83
CA ALA A 519 5.62 -27.52 21.07
C ALA A 519 6.42 -27.25 19.79
N LYS A 520 7.69 -27.70 19.76
CA LYS A 520 8.64 -27.43 18.68
C LYS A 520 9.18 -28.72 18.09
N VAL A 521 9.13 -28.81 16.76
CA VAL A 521 9.89 -29.77 15.97
C VAL A 521 11.23 -29.15 15.60
N GLY A 522 12.33 -29.84 15.90
CA GLY A 522 13.67 -29.50 15.45
C GLY A 522 14.03 -30.26 14.17
N VAL A 523 14.60 -29.56 13.19
CA VAL A 523 15.41 -30.17 12.12
C VAL A 523 16.87 -29.91 12.47
N VAL A 524 17.56 -30.94 12.95
CA VAL A 524 18.93 -30.85 13.48
C VAL A 524 19.91 -31.45 12.49
N CYS A 525 20.77 -30.62 11.92
CA CYS A 525 21.89 -31.08 11.12
C CYS A 525 23.03 -31.55 12.04
N ALA A 526 23.38 -32.83 11.92
CA ALA A 526 24.42 -33.48 12.73
C ALA A 526 25.30 -34.37 11.85
N ARG A 527 26.53 -34.61 12.30
CA ARG A 527 27.48 -35.51 11.65
C ARG A 527 27.12 -36.96 12.00
N LEU A 528 26.76 -37.74 11.00
CA LEU A 528 26.39 -39.15 11.17
C LEU A 528 27.65 -39.99 11.40
N ARG A 529 27.66 -40.78 12.48
CA ARG A 529 28.70 -41.76 12.79
C ARG A 529 28.15 -43.18 12.72
N VAL A 530 28.83 -44.06 11.99
CA VAL A 530 28.52 -45.50 11.94
C VAL A 530 29.77 -46.29 12.28
N GLY A 531 29.85 -46.78 13.52
CA GLY A 531 31.13 -47.20 14.10
C GLY A 531 32.12 -46.03 14.12
N ASP A 532 33.35 -46.26 13.64
CA ASP A 532 34.37 -45.21 13.52
C ASP A 532 34.24 -44.36 12.24
N LYS A 533 33.30 -44.70 11.35
CA LYS A 533 33.14 -44.01 10.06
C LYS A 533 32.37 -42.70 10.25
N ASP A 534 32.97 -41.60 9.78
CA ASP A 534 32.26 -40.34 9.50
C ASP A 534 31.52 -40.48 8.18
N CYS A 535 30.21 -40.32 8.20
CA CYS A 535 29.34 -40.47 7.03
C CYS A 535 28.90 -39.11 6.44
N GLY A 536 29.37 -37.99 7.00
CA GLY A 536 28.96 -36.64 6.60
C GLY A 536 27.77 -36.10 7.40
N VAL A 537 27.29 -34.91 7.01
CA VAL A 537 26.25 -34.17 7.73
C VAL A 537 24.86 -34.48 7.17
N PHE A 538 23.95 -34.92 8.04
CA PHE A 538 22.56 -35.22 7.70
C PHE A 538 21.58 -34.47 8.60
N PRO A 539 20.36 -34.16 8.11
CA PRO A 539 19.30 -33.66 8.96
C PRO A 539 18.61 -34.80 9.73
N PHE A 540 18.26 -34.52 10.98
CA PHE A 540 17.47 -35.38 11.85
C PHE A 540 16.24 -34.61 12.35
N VAL A 541 15.07 -35.25 12.35
CA VAL A 541 13.81 -34.64 12.83
C VAL A 541 13.42 -35.20 14.20
N LEU A 542 13.08 -34.33 15.14
CA LEU A 542 12.65 -34.70 16.49
C LEU A 542 11.82 -33.60 17.15
N ASP A 543 11.03 -33.94 18.16
CA ASP A 543 10.48 -32.95 19.09
C ASP A 543 11.57 -32.46 20.04
N ILE A 544 11.77 -31.14 20.13
CA ILE A 544 12.80 -30.52 21.00
C ILE A 544 12.21 -29.93 22.28
N SER A 545 10.93 -29.53 22.25
CA SER A 545 10.19 -29.02 23.41
C SER A 545 8.69 -29.25 23.25
N ASP A 546 7.98 -29.21 24.39
CA ASP A 546 6.52 -29.16 24.47
C ASP A 546 6.08 -27.97 25.36
N HIS A 547 4.79 -27.91 25.71
CA HIS A 547 4.24 -26.83 26.54
C HIS A 547 4.80 -26.77 27.97
N ASN A 548 5.49 -27.82 28.42
CA ASN A 548 6.14 -27.89 29.73
C ASN A 548 7.64 -27.62 29.67
N GLY A 549 8.23 -27.41 28.48
CA GLY A 549 9.65 -27.12 28.32
C GLY A 549 10.38 -28.07 27.37
N PRO A 550 11.73 -28.05 27.40
CA PRO A 550 12.58 -28.94 26.60
C PRO A 550 12.35 -30.42 26.89
N ARG A 551 12.48 -31.27 25.86
CA ARG A 551 12.39 -32.73 25.98
C ARG A 551 13.61 -33.32 26.72
N PRO A 552 13.51 -34.53 27.30
CA PRO A 552 14.64 -35.15 28.01
C PRO A 552 15.93 -35.18 27.18
N GLY A 553 17.03 -34.72 27.76
CA GLY A 553 18.35 -34.62 27.10
C GLY A 553 18.49 -33.40 26.16
N VAL A 554 17.42 -32.63 25.91
CA VAL A 554 17.49 -31.37 25.16
C VAL A 554 17.67 -30.21 26.13
N ARG A 555 18.61 -29.32 25.83
CA ARG A 555 18.83 -28.06 26.56
C ARG A 555 18.55 -26.88 25.64
N MET A 556 17.86 -25.86 26.14
CA MET A 556 17.54 -24.62 25.42
C MET A 556 17.81 -23.44 26.35
N SER A 557 18.48 -22.39 25.86
CA SER A 557 18.72 -21.17 26.63
C SER A 557 17.51 -20.23 26.56
N LEU A 558 17.50 -19.21 27.44
CA LEU A 558 16.68 -18.02 27.23
C LEU A 558 17.12 -17.25 25.96
N PRO A 559 16.28 -16.32 25.44
CA PRO A 559 16.63 -15.53 24.27
C PRO A 559 17.92 -14.71 24.47
N THR A 560 18.73 -14.68 23.42
CA THR A 560 19.89 -13.80 23.24
C THR A 560 19.45 -12.70 22.28
N GLU A 561 19.14 -11.53 22.83
CA GLU A 561 18.52 -10.44 22.08
C GLU A 561 19.43 -9.90 20.97
N ILE A 562 18.85 -9.76 19.77
CA ILE A 562 19.43 -9.01 18.66
C ILE A 562 18.61 -7.72 18.53
N ALA A 563 19.16 -6.59 18.99
CA ALA A 563 18.38 -5.35 19.16
C ALA A 563 17.62 -4.87 17.90
N LEU A 564 18.14 -5.16 16.70
CA LEU A 564 17.50 -4.79 15.43
C LEU A 564 16.44 -5.79 14.97
N VAL A 565 16.41 -7.02 15.51
CA VAL A 565 15.51 -8.09 15.08
C VAL A 565 14.84 -8.74 16.29
N PRO A 566 13.56 -8.47 16.53
CA PRO A 566 12.85 -8.98 17.70
C PRO A 566 12.42 -10.44 17.52
N PHE A 567 13.37 -11.39 17.58
CA PHE A 567 13.10 -12.83 17.49
C PHE A 567 13.89 -13.66 18.52
N ASP A 568 13.39 -14.84 18.88
CA ASP A 568 13.83 -15.61 20.06
C ASP A 568 15.07 -16.48 19.82
N TYR A 569 16.14 -15.90 19.29
CA TYR A 569 17.40 -16.61 19.11
C TYR A 569 17.98 -17.08 20.45
N GLY A 570 18.51 -18.29 20.50
CA GLY A 570 19.09 -18.90 21.69
C GLY A 570 19.98 -20.09 21.35
N LEU A 571 20.58 -20.68 22.38
CA LEU A 571 21.44 -21.84 22.28
C LEU A 571 20.68 -23.13 22.56
N ALA A 572 20.91 -24.16 21.76
CA ALA A 572 20.41 -25.52 21.99
C ALA A 572 21.53 -26.55 22.01
N GLY A 573 21.36 -27.61 22.81
CA GLY A 573 22.31 -28.72 22.88
C GLY A 573 21.64 -30.04 23.26
N PHE A 574 22.30 -31.13 22.90
CA PHE A 574 21.77 -32.49 23.05
C PHE A 574 22.70 -33.33 23.91
N ASP A 575 22.17 -33.97 24.93
CA ASP A 575 22.89 -34.87 25.82
C ASP A 575 22.37 -36.30 25.65
N GLN A 576 23.08 -37.07 24.80
CA GLN A 576 22.81 -38.49 24.56
C GLN A 576 21.35 -38.79 24.22
N VAL A 577 20.73 -37.95 23.38
CA VAL A 577 19.32 -38.06 23.00
C VAL A 577 19.15 -39.23 22.03
N ARG A 578 18.36 -40.24 22.41
CA ARG A 578 18.05 -41.38 21.54
C ARG A 578 16.97 -41.03 20.53
N LEU A 579 17.24 -41.32 19.26
CA LEU A 579 16.36 -41.06 18.14
C LEU A 579 16.03 -42.37 17.41
N PRO A 580 14.76 -42.61 17.03
CA PRO A 580 14.41 -43.76 16.22
C PRO A 580 15.09 -43.67 14.84
N PHE A 581 15.23 -44.81 14.16
CA PHE A 581 15.84 -44.85 12.82
C PHE A 581 15.20 -43.84 11.84
N PHE A 582 13.88 -43.70 11.88
CA PHE A 582 13.13 -42.79 11.02
C PHE A 582 13.30 -41.30 11.36
N ALA A 583 14.00 -40.93 12.44
CA ALA A 583 14.39 -39.55 12.67
C ALA A 583 15.41 -39.07 11.63
N TRP A 584 16.19 -39.99 11.04
CA TRP A 584 17.19 -39.67 10.04
C TRP A 584 16.56 -39.38 8.68
N LEU A 585 16.77 -38.17 8.16
CA LEU A 585 16.37 -37.77 6.82
C LEU A 585 17.48 -38.16 5.83
N SER A 586 17.45 -39.43 5.41
CA SER A 586 18.56 -40.08 4.71
C SER A 586 18.66 -39.78 3.22
N ASP A 587 17.60 -39.25 2.59
CA ASP A 587 17.49 -39.14 1.12
C ASP A 587 17.73 -40.52 0.48
N GLN A 588 18.78 -40.65 -0.34
CA GLN A 588 19.18 -41.92 -0.96
C GLN A 588 20.25 -42.70 -0.19
N ALA A 589 20.81 -42.14 0.89
CA ALA A 589 21.77 -42.85 1.73
C ALA A 589 21.08 -43.97 2.53
N ARG A 590 21.82 -45.04 2.82
CA ARG A 590 21.28 -46.26 3.45
C ARG A 590 22.22 -46.81 4.51
N ILE A 591 21.64 -47.32 5.58
CA ILE A 591 22.30 -48.23 6.53
C ILE A 591 21.53 -49.55 6.42
N ASP A 592 22.19 -50.59 5.92
CA ASP A 592 21.56 -51.89 5.70
C ASP A 592 21.27 -52.65 7.02
N GLU A 593 20.75 -53.87 6.89
CA GLU A 593 20.44 -54.75 8.01
C GLU A 593 21.69 -55.17 8.81
N HIS A 594 22.87 -55.11 8.20
CA HIS A 594 24.16 -55.41 8.83
C HIS A 594 24.82 -54.17 9.44
N GLY A 595 24.19 -52.99 9.35
CA GLY A 595 24.72 -51.75 9.89
C GLY A 595 25.75 -51.06 8.99
N VAL A 596 25.84 -51.44 7.71
CA VAL A 596 26.81 -50.86 6.76
C VAL A 596 26.22 -49.63 6.07
N PHE A 597 26.93 -48.51 6.14
CA PHE A 597 26.54 -47.26 5.49
C PHE A 597 26.99 -47.18 4.02
N SER A 598 26.07 -46.77 3.15
CA SER A 598 26.32 -46.44 1.74
C SER A 598 25.59 -45.16 1.33
N ASP A 599 26.23 -44.37 0.46
CA ASP A 599 25.67 -43.15 -0.12
C ASP A 599 26.00 -43.11 -1.62
N PRO A 600 25.02 -43.05 -2.53
CA PRO A 600 25.27 -42.99 -3.97
C PRO A 600 26.05 -41.74 -4.41
N LEU A 601 26.07 -40.66 -3.61
CA LEU A 601 26.87 -39.46 -3.92
C LEU A 601 28.37 -39.68 -3.69
N GLY A 602 28.74 -40.62 -2.80
CA GLY A 602 30.11 -41.05 -2.52
C GLY A 602 31.06 -40.01 -1.91
N ASP A 603 30.65 -38.73 -1.83
CA ASP A 603 31.48 -37.60 -1.45
C ASP A 603 30.79 -36.74 -0.37
N HIS A 604 31.56 -36.34 0.66
CA HIS A 604 31.03 -35.60 1.80
C HIS A 604 30.54 -34.20 1.43
N ASP A 605 31.18 -33.51 0.49
CA ASP A 605 30.79 -32.17 0.06
C ASP A 605 29.52 -32.21 -0.77
N LYS A 606 29.40 -33.18 -1.70
CA LYS A 606 28.15 -33.42 -2.43
C LYS A 606 26.99 -33.75 -1.50
N ARG A 607 27.25 -34.55 -0.45
CA ARG A 607 26.26 -34.82 0.60
C ARG A 607 25.89 -33.54 1.33
N LEU A 608 26.85 -32.70 1.72
CA LEU A 608 26.56 -31.42 2.37
C LEU A 608 25.71 -30.51 1.49
N VAL A 609 26.02 -30.37 0.20
CA VAL A 609 25.20 -29.60 -0.76
C VAL A 609 23.77 -30.15 -0.82
N ARG A 610 23.61 -31.48 -0.83
CA ARG A 610 22.29 -32.13 -0.80
C ARG A 610 21.56 -31.87 0.51
N THR A 611 22.23 -31.90 1.66
CA THR A 611 21.63 -31.54 2.97
C THR A 611 21.17 -30.09 3.01
N LEU A 612 21.88 -29.20 2.30
CA LEU A 612 21.64 -27.75 2.21
C LEU A 612 20.69 -27.35 1.06
N VAL A 613 19.70 -28.19 0.74
CA VAL A 613 18.67 -27.89 -0.28
C VAL A 613 17.68 -26.80 0.14
N ALA A 614 17.32 -26.75 1.42
CA ALA A 614 16.30 -25.84 1.94
C ALA A 614 16.63 -24.34 1.84
N PRO A 615 17.90 -23.90 1.96
CA PRO A 615 18.30 -22.54 1.66
C PRO A 615 17.75 -21.96 0.35
N ALA A 616 17.56 -22.75 -0.72
CA ALA A 616 16.99 -22.24 -1.96
C ALA A 616 15.58 -21.65 -1.80
N HIS A 617 14.73 -22.25 -0.95
CA HIS A 617 13.40 -21.71 -0.63
C HIS A 617 13.52 -20.42 0.20
N VAL A 618 14.39 -20.41 1.20
CA VAL A 618 14.58 -19.22 2.04
C VAL A 618 15.20 -18.07 1.27
N TRP A 619 16.15 -18.31 0.36
CA TRP A 619 16.76 -17.23 -0.41
C TRP A 619 15.73 -16.47 -1.23
N VAL A 620 14.83 -17.16 -1.91
CA VAL A 620 13.77 -16.49 -2.67
C VAL A 620 12.74 -15.83 -1.76
N MET A 621 12.27 -16.51 -0.70
CA MET A 621 11.28 -15.96 0.24
C MET A 621 11.83 -14.71 0.97
N ALA A 622 13.06 -14.79 1.46
CA ALA A 622 13.76 -13.67 2.10
C ALA A 622 13.97 -12.53 1.11
N SER A 623 14.41 -12.81 -0.13
CA SER A 623 14.60 -11.77 -1.14
C SER A 623 13.29 -11.03 -1.46
N VAL A 624 12.17 -11.77 -1.53
CA VAL A 624 10.82 -11.19 -1.70
C VAL A 624 10.45 -10.32 -0.51
N ALA A 625 10.64 -10.80 0.72
CA ALA A 625 10.38 -10.02 1.93
C ALA A 625 11.25 -8.76 2.03
N LEU A 626 12.54 -8.86 1.68
CA LEU A 626 13.51 -7.76 1.69
C LEU A 626 13.16 -6.70 0.65
N ALA A 627 12.80 -7.11 -0.58
CA ALA A 627 12.33 -6.18 -1.61
C ALA A 627 11.02 -5.49 -1.17
N ALA A 628 10.12 -6.23 -0.52
CA ALA A 628 8.88 -5.67 0.03
C ALA A 628 9.13 -4.63 1.12
N ALA A 629 9.99 -4.92 2.10
CA ALA A 629 10.40 -3.99 3.15
C ALA A 629 11.13 -2.75 2.58
N THR A 630 11.92 -2.93 1.52
CA THR A 630 12.57 -1.83 0.78
C THR A 630 11.53 -0.90 0.17
N ARG A 631 10.54 -1.46 -0.55
CA ARG A 631 9.43 -0.70 -1.15
C ARG A 631 8.60 0.03 -0.09
N ALA A 632 8.25 -0.66 1.00
CA ALA A 632 7.52 -0.07 2.11
C ALA A 632 8.29 1.13 2.71
N SER A 633 9.59 0.99 2.97
CA SER A 633 10.42 2.07 3.52
C SER A 633 10.44 3.30 2.61
N VAL A 634 10.57 3.10 1.30
CA VAL A 634 10.54 4.19 0.33
C VAL A 634 9.17 4.87 0.28
N ALA A 635 8.09 4.08 0.27
CA ALA A 635 6.73 4.59 0.31
C ALA A 635 6.49 5.47 1.54
N LEU A 636 6.82 4.96 2.74
CA LEU A 636 6.70 5.68 4.00
C LEU A 636 7.47 7.02 3.95
N ALA A 637 8.72 7.00 3.48
CA ALA A 637 9.58 8.18 3.47
C ALA A 637 9.17 9.23 2.43
N LEU A 638 8.73 8.82 1.24
CA LEU A 638 8.24 9.74 0.21
C LEU A 638 6.88 10.32 0.59
N SER A 639 5.96 9.50 1.10
CA SER A 639 4.65 9.96 1.61
C SER A 639 4.83 10.96 2.76
N HIS A 640 5.78 10.71 3.66
CA HIS A 640 6.15 11.68 4.69
C HIS A 640 6.71 12.97 4.10
N SER A 641 7.72 12.86 3.24
CA SER A 641 8.44 14.01 2.68
C SER A 641 7.56 14.90 1.84
N THR A 642 6.56 14.34 1.17
CA THR A 642 5.58 15.09 0.38
C THR A 642 4.73 15.99 1.25
N ARG A 643 4.31 15.49 2.42
CA ARG A 643 3.35 16.16 3.31
C ARG A 643 4.01 16.97 4.44
N ARG A 644 5.25 16.66 4.78
CA ARG A 644 5.98 17.33 5.85
C ARG A 644 6.43 18.72 5.40
N SER A 645 5.87 19.75 6.02
CA SER A 645 6.34 21.13 5.84
C SER A 645 7.63 21.39 6.63
N THR A 646 8.46 22.30 6.13
CA THR A 646 9.72 22.70 6.76
C THR A 646 9.64 24.15 7.23
N MET A 647 10.22 24.47 8.38
CA MET A 647 10.34 25.87 8.87
C MET A 647 11.71 26.48 8.50
N ALA A 648 12.35 25.98 7.44
CA ALA A 648 13.67 26.46 7.05
C ALA A 648 13.56 27.87 6.46
N ARG A 649 14.51 28.75 6.82
CA ARG A 649 14.49 30.17 6.40
C ARG A 649 14.49 30.37 4.88
N ILE A 650 15.06 29.42 4.13
CA ILE A 650 15.18 29.49 2.66
C ILE A 650 13.82 29.28 1.96
N ALA A 651 12.90 28.54 2.57
CA ALA A 651 11.58 28.25 2.03
C ALA A 651 10.65 27.77 3.18
N PRO A 652 10.16 28.69 4.03
CA PRO A 652 9.27 28.32 5.13
C PRO A 652 7.98 27.73 4.58
N GLU A 653 7.44 26.75 5.29
CA GLU A 653 6.24 25.97 4.98
C GLU A 653 6.31 25.13 3.70
N ALA A 654 7.41 25.18 2.95
CA ALA A 654 7.60 24.30 1.80
C ALA A 654 7.69 22.84 2.24
N SER A 655 7.09 21.96 1.43
CA SER A 655 7.25 20.51 1.53
C SER A 655 8.73 20.10 1.55
N LEU A 656 9.07 19.14 2.40
CA LEU A 656 10.42 18.59 2.51
C LEU A 656 10.90 17.97 1.19
N LEU A 657 9.98 17.42 0.38
CA LEU A 657 10.31 16.87 -0.94
C LEU A 657 10.68 17.97 -1.97
N ARG A 658 10.51 19.27 -1.68
CA ARG A 658 10.94 20.35 -2.59
C ARG A 658 12.45 20.51 -2.64
N TYR A 659 13.18 20.06 -1.63
CA TYR A 659 14.63 20.20 -1.55
C TYR A 659 15.32 19.15 -2.43
N ASN A 660 16.22 19.58 -3.33
CA ASN A 660 16.91 18.65 -4.24
C ASN A 660 17.74 17.60 -3.50
N THR A 661 18.29 17.93 -2.33
CA THR A 661 19.00 16.96 -1.47
C THR A 661 18.06 15.84 -0.99
N GLN A 662 16.82 16.19 -0.61
CA GLN A 662 15.79 15.22 -0.25
C GLN A 662 15.38 14.37 -1.47
N ARG A 663 15.16 15.02 -2.62
CA ARG A 663 14.77 14.36 -3.87
C ARG A 663 15.82 13.36 -4.33
N ARG A 664 17.08 13.77 -4.43
CA ARG A 664 18.17 12.91 -4.91
C ARG A 664 18.30 11.65 -4.06
N SER A 665 18.23 11.80 -2.73
CA SER A 665 18.24 10.66 -1.81
C SER A 665 17.03 9.74 -2.00
N LEU A 666 15.81 10.27 -1.89
CA LEU A 666 14.61 9.42 -1.88
C LEU A 666 14.26 8.84 -3.26
N PHE A 667 14.49 9.57 -4.35
CA PHE A 667 14.32 8.99 -5.69
C PHE A 667 15.44 8.03 -6.07
N GLY A 668 16.66 8.19 -5.51
CA GLY A 668 17.70 7.17 -5.60
C GLY A 668 17.33 5.88 -4.86
N CYS A 669 16.72 6.00 -3.68
CA CYS A 669 16.13 4.88 -2.95
C CYS A 669 14.98 4.23 -3.73
N LEU A 670 14.08 5.03 -4.33
CA LEU A 670 13.00 4.55 -5.19
C LEU A 670 13.52 3.75 -6.38
N ALA A 671 14.52 4.30 -7.09
CA ALA A 671 15.15 3.62 -8.21
C ALA A 671 15.77 2.28 -7.79
N SER A 672 16.42 2.23 -6.62
CA SER A 672 16.98 0.99 -6.06
C SER A 672 15.90 -0.03 -5.66
N ALA A 673 14.78 0.43 -5.09
CA ALA A 673 13.65 -0.42 -4.72
C ALA A 673 12.99 -1.09 -5.92
N TYR A 674 12.86 -0.37 -7.03
CA TYR A 674 12.40 -0.94 -8.31
C TYR A 674 13.42 -1.92 -8.89
N ALA A 675 14.70 -1.56 -8.91
CA ALA A 675 15.75 -2.40 -9.49
C ALA A 675 15.89 -3.75 -8.75
N VAL A 676 15.91 -3.72 -7.42
CA VAL A 676 15.97 -4.96 -6.62
C VAL A 676 14.70 -5.78 -6.78
N THR A 677 13.53 -5.15 -6.91
CA THR A 677 12.27 -5.86 -7.19
C THR A 677 12.35 -6.63 -8.52
N CYS A 678 12.86 -6.01 -9.58
CA CYS A 678 13.00 -6.67 -10.88
C CYS A 678 13.95 -7.88 -10.81
N LEU A 679 15.08 -7.75 -10.09
CA LEU A 679 16.01 -8.86 -9.83
C LEU A 679 15.34 -10.02 -9.08
N VAL A 680 14.57 -9.70 -8.03
CA VAL A 680 13.85 -10.69 -7.24
C VAL A 680 12.76 -11.39 -8.06
N ASN A 681 12.08 -10.67 -8.95
CA ASN A 681 11.09 -11.24 -9.86
C ASN A 681 11.71 -12.25 -10.83
N ASP A 682 12.89 -11.95 -11.39
CA ASP A 682 13.64 -12.91 -12.23
C ASP A 682 14.02 -14.16 -11.44
N SER A 683 14.52 -13.98 -10.22
CA SER A 683 14.90 -15.08 -9.32
C SER A 683 13.70 -15.93 -8.92
N THR A 684 12.55 -15.30 -8.73
CA THR A 684 11.30 -15.99 -8.45
C THR A 684 10.87 -16.89 -9.61
N ARG A 685 10.98 -16.40 -10.86
CA ARG A 685 10.69 -17.22 -12.05
C ARG A 685 11.62 -18.42 -12.15
N ILE A 686 12.90 -18.24 -11.85
CA ILE A 686 13.90 -19.32 -11.81
C ILE A 686 13.48 -20.38 -10.79
N TRP A 687 13.15 -19.96 -9.56
CA TRP A 687 12.78 -20.89 -8.50
C TRP A 687 11.47 -21.64 -8.79
N MET A 688 10.44 -20.96 -9.29
CA MET A 688 9.17 -21.59 -9.67
C MET A 688 9.37 -22.62 -10.78
N ARG A 689 10.14 -22.29 -11.82
CA ARG A 689 10.48 -23.24 -12.89
C ARG A 689 11.24 -24.46 -12.34
N GLN A 690 12.17 -24.26 -11.41
CA GLN A 690 12.90 -25.37 -10.80
C GLN A 690 12.00 -26.30 -9.96
N LEU A 691 10.97 -25.76 -9.30
CA LEU A 691 9.97 -26.58 -8.61
C LEU A 691 9.17 -27.43 -9.59
N ASP A 692 8.76 -26.86 -10.73
CA ASP A 692 8.05 -27.60 -11.79
C ASP A 692 8.94 -28.68 -12.41
N GLU A 693 10.19 -28.35 -12.73
CA GLU A 693 11.17 -29.26 -13.37
C GLU A 693 11.67 -30.37 -12.42
N ARG A 694 11.64 -30.18 -11.10
CA ARG A 694 11.93 -31.25 -10.14
C ARG A 694 10.94 -32.42 -10.22
N ASN A 695 9.73 -32.20 -10.74
CA ASN A 695 8.82 -33.29 -11.10
C ASN A 695 9.32 -34.13 -12.30
N VAL A 696 10.42 -33.72 -12.96
CA VAL A 696 11.00 -34.33 -14.17
C VAL A 696 12.48 -34.73 -13.99
N SER A 697 13.01 -34.73 -12.75
CA SER A 697 14.40 -35.06 -12.37
C SER A 697 15.46 -34.01 -12.72
N GLY A 698 16.00 -33.33 -11.71
CA GLY A 698 17.12 -32.39 -11.84
C GLY A 698 17.96 -32.35 -10.57
N HIS A 699 19.23 -32.76 -10.66
CA HIS A 699 20.20 -32.69 -9.57
C HIS A 699 20.86 -31.30 -9.53
N ALA A 700 21.26 -30.83 -8.35
CA ALA A 700 22.07 -29.61 -8.22
C ALA A 700 23.40 -29.75 -8.99
N ASP A 701 23.84 -28.69 -9.67
CA ASP A 701 25.11 -28.67 -10.38
C ASP A 701 26.27 -28.67 -9.37
N THR A 702 26.83 -29.86 -9.14
CA THR A 702 27.99 -30.10 -8.26
C THR A 702 29.31 -30.15 -9.04
N SER A 703 29.33 -29.75 -10.31
CA SER A 703 30.52 -29.83 -11.16
C SER A 703 31.65 -28.88 -10.72
N LEU A 704 31.32 -27.83 -9.97
CA LEU A 704 32.29 -26.83 -9.49
C LEU A 704 31.99 -26.45 -8.03
N LEU A 705 32.54 -27.19 -7.07
CA LEU A 705 32.49 -26.81 -5.66
C LEU A 705 33.41 -25.61 -5.41
N THR A 706 32.86 -24.58 -4.78
CA THR A 706 33.51 -23.31 -4.46
C THR A 706 33.68 -23.16 -2.94
N TRP A 707 34.16 -22.02 -2.42
CA TRP A 707 34.48 -21.88 -0.99
C TRP A 707 33.25 -21.97 -0.08
N ALA A 708 32.09 -21.65 -0.64
CA ALA A 708 30.80 -21.80 0.01
C ALA A 708 30.02 -22.93 -0.69
N PRO A 709 30.10 -24.20 -0.22
CA PRO A 709 29.37 -25.30 -0.85
C PRO A 709 27.86 -25.02 -0.97
N TRP A 710 27.28 -24.29 0.00
CA TRP A 710 25.86 -23.95 -0.04
C TRP A 710 25.48 -23.08 -1.23
N SER A 711 26.25 -22.06 -1.63
CA SER A 711 25.89 -21.22 -2.79
C SER A 711 25.82 -22.03 -4.09
N SER A 712 26.53 -23.17 -4.17
CA SER A 712 26.44 -24.09 -5.30
C SER A 712 25.09 -24.81 -5.40
N ALA A 713 24.27 -24.83 -4.34
CA ALA A 713 22.89 -25.34 -4.42
C ALA A 713 22.03 -24.52 -5.40
N ASN A 714 22.18 -23.18 -5.40
CA ASN A 714 21.66 -22.29 -6.43
C ASN A 714 22.35 -20.91 -6.36
N ARG A 715 23.34 -20.68 -7.22
CA ARG A 715 24.17 -19.45 -7.19
C ARG A 715 23.37 -18.19 -7.47
N ALA A 716 22.40 -18.25 -8.37
CA ALA A 716 21.57 -17.10 -8.72
C ALA A 716 20.70 -16.64 -7.54
N LEU A 717 20.03 -17.59 -6.87
CA LEU A 717 19.21 -17.28 -5.70
C LEU A 717 20.04 -16.78 -4.51
N ALA A 718 21.22 -17.38 -4.28
CA ALA A 718 22.13 -16.93 -3.23
C ALA A 718 22.61 -15.49 -3.47
N LEU A 719 23.03 -15.17 -4.70
CA LEU A 719 23.43 -13.81 -5.08
C LEU A 719 22.28 -12.82 -4.91
N THR A 720 21.07 -13.16 -5.38
CA THR A 720 19.89 -12.30 -5.22
C THR A 720 19.58 -12.04 -3.76
N LYS A 721 19.71 -13.03 -2.88
CA LYS A 721 19.55 -12.83 -1.43
C LYS A 721 20.55 -11.81 -0.91
N ALA A 722 21.83 -11.95 -1.26
CA ALA A 722 22.88 -11.05 -0.80
C ALA A 722 22.64 -9.60 -1.25
N LEU A 723 22.31 -9.40 -2.53
CA LEU A 723 22.02 -8.08 -3.08
C LEU A 723 20.74 -7.46 -2.50
N SER A 724 19.71 -8.29 -2.26
CA SER A 724 18.45 -7.82 -1.68
C SER A 724 18.62 -7.38 -0.23
N ALA A 725 19.42 -8.12 0.55
CA ALA A 725 19.72 -7.78 1.94
C ALA A 725 20.48 -6.45 2.05
N TRP A 726 21.56 -6.27 1.27
CA TRP A 726 22.31 -5.00 1.25
C TRP A 726 21.50 -3.83 0.71
N THR A 727 20.66 -4.06 -0.31
CA THR A 727 19.78 -3.01 -0.81
C THR A 727 18.76 -2.59 0.25
N ALA A 728 18.14 -3.55 0.94
CA ALA A 728 17.18 -3.26 2.01
C ALA A 728 17.85 -2.50 3.16
N GLU A 729 19.05 -2.89 3.58
CA GLU A 729 19.82 -2.20 4.62
C GLU A 729 20.16 -0.76 4.22
N GLU A 730 20.73 -0.56 3.02
CA GLU A 730 21.10 0.75 2.49
C GLU A 730 19.89 1.68 2.34
N VAL A 731 18.84 1.21 1.64
CA VAL A 731 17.66 2.01 1.32
C VAL A 731 16.87 2.35 2.57
N THR A 732 16.66 1.37 3.46
CA THR A 732 15.89 1.61 4.69
C THR A 732 16.62 2.57 5.61
N ALA A 733 17.94 2.43 5.76
CA ALA A 733 18.74 3.34 6.57
C ALA A 733 18.68 4.78 6.02
N GLU A 734 18.80 4.95 4.69
CA GLU A 734 18.68 6.28 4.08
C GLU A 734 17.26 6.84 4.25
N CYS A 735 16.21 6.06 3.99
CA CYS A 735 14.82 6.47 4.20
C CYS A 735 14.56 6.89 5.66
N ARG A 736 15.10 6.15 6.63
CA ARG A 736 15.05 6.46 8.06
C ARG A 736 15.66 7.84 8.34
N LEU A 737 16.90 8.06 7.90
CA LEU A 737 17.62 9.32 8.10
C LEU A 737 16.87 10.50 7.47
N ARG A 738 16.25 10.30 6.31
CA ARG A 738 15.48 11.34 5.59
C ARG A 738 14.13 11.66 6.25
N CYS A 739 13.67 10.85 7.20
CA CYS A 739 12.49 11.13 8.01
C CYS A 739 12.82 11.84 9.34
N GLY A 740 14.10 12.08 9.65
CA GLY A 740 14.52 12.66 10.93
C GLY A 740 14.05 11.83 12.12
N VAL A 741 13.61 12.49 13.20
CA VAL A 741 13.13 11.81 14.43
C VAL A 741 12.00 10.82 14.13
N ALA A 742 11.14 11.10 13.15
CA ALA A 742 10.07 10.19 12.78
C ALA A 742 10.61 8.83 12.29
N GLY A 743 11.77 8.83 11.62
CA GLY A 743 12.44 7.60 11.21
C GLY A 743 12.93 6.74 12.37
N ASP A 744 13.29 7.37 13.49
CA ASP A 744 13.87 6.67 14.66
C ASP A 744 12.82 6.03 15.57
N LEU A 745 11.53 6.32 15.37
CA LEU A 745 10.46 5.74 16.17
C LEU A 745 10.07 4.36 15.63
N THR A 746 10.12 3.33 16.49
CA THR A 746 9.77 1.94 16.14
C THR A 746 8.39 1.79 15.52
N LEU A 747 7.42 2.63 15.93
CA LEU A 747 6.07 2.71 15.35
C LEU A 747 6.04 3.00 13.84
N ASN A 748 7.12 3.56 13.28
CA ASN A 748 7.28 3.81 11.85
C ASN A 748 8.15 2.78 11.14
N ARG A 749 8.58 1.72 11.85
CA ARG A 749 9.02 0.43 11.31
C ARG A 749 10.36 0.39 10.57
N PHE A 750 10.96 1.53 10.26
CA PHE A 750 12.26 1.60 9.58
C PHE A 750 13.35 0.77 10.29
N LEU A 751 13.43 0.79 11.62
CA LEU A 751 14.43 0.01 12.36
C LEU A 751 14.26 -1.50 12.17
N GLU A 752 13.02 -2.00 12.16
CA GLU A 752 12.73 -3.42 11.96
C GLU A 752 13.03 -3.85 10.53
N TYR A 753 12.67 -3.03 9.54
CA TYR A 753 13.00 -3.28 8.14
C TYR A 753 14.52 -3.25 7.89
N GLN A 754 15.25 -2.34 8.53
CA GLN A 754 16.70 -2.30 8.49
C GLN A 754 17.29 -3.56 9.16
N GLY A 755 16.72 -3.98 10.28
CA GLY A 755 17.10 -5.21 11.00
C GLY A 755 16.89 -6.47 10.18
N LEU A 756 15.79 -6.55 9.42
CA LEU A 756 15.54 -7.66 8.49
C LEU A 756 16.68 -7.78 7.47
N GLY A 757 17.07 -6.68 6.83
CA GLY A 757 18.24 -6.64 5.94
C GLY A 757 19.52 -7.07 6.65
N HIS A 758 19.73 -6.57 7.87
CA HIS A 758 20.92 -6.85 8.66
C HIS A 758 21.08 -8.34 9.00
N VAL A 759 20.03 -9.03 9.49
CA VAL A 759 20.11 -10.46 9.85
C VAL A 759 20.41 -11.34 8.64
N PHE A 760 19.91 -10.98 7.46
CA PHE A 760 20.20 -11.71 6.24
C PHE A 760 21.62 -11.49 5.68
N ASN A 761 22.47 -10.68 6.34
CA ASN A 761 23.91 -10.71 6.08
C ASN A 761 24.53 -12.06 6.41
N ASP A 762 24.07 -12.71 7.49
CA ASP A 762 24.62 -13.98 7.96
C ASP A 762 23.63 -15.15 7.81
N ALA A 763 22.33 -14.87 7.95
CA ALA A 763 21.29 -15.88 7.76
C ALA A 763 21.20 -16.33 6.29
N GLY A 764 21.02 -17.64 6.08
CA GLY A 764 21.02 -18.22 4.74
C GLY A 764 22.40 -18.18 4.06
N GLY A 765 23.49 -18.07 4.82
CA GLY A 765 24.85 -18.02 4.30
C GLY A 765 25.37 -16.58 4.19
N ASN A 766 26.62 -16.37 4.60
CA ASN A 766 27.19 -15.02 4.69
C ASN A 766 27.29 -14.33 3.32
N ASN A 767 26.80 -13.10 3.22
CA ASN A 767 26.73 -12.34 1.96
C ASN A 767 28.10 -12.08 1.35
N LEU A 768 29.12 -11.75 2.15
CA LEU A 768 30.47 -11.54 1.64
C LEU A 768 31.03 -12.83 1.04
N LEU A 769 30.83 -13.96 1.70
CA LEU A 769 31.24 -15.26 1.16
C LEU A 769 30.53 -15.56 -0.16
N ILE A 770 29.22 -15.32 -0.27
CA ILE A 770 28.46 -15.48 -1.52
C ILE A 770 29.06 -14.62 -2.66
N ILE A 771 29.44 -13.38 -2.37
CA ILE A 771 30.02 -12.46 -3.36
C ILE A 771 31.41 -12.92 -3.81
N LEU A 772 32.26 -13.36 -2.88
CA LEU A 772 33.58 -13.93 -3.19
C LEU A 772 33.45 -15.20 -4.03
N ASP A 773 32.48 -16.04 -3.69
CA ASP A 773 32.16 -17.28 -4.38
C ASP A 773 31.65 -17.04 -5.81
N THR A 774 30.83 -16.00 -5.98
CA THR A 774 30.36 -15.52 -7.28
C THR A 774 31.55 -15.13 -8.17
N ALA A 775 32.51 -14.37 -7.65
CA ALA A 775 33.71 -14.00 -8.39
C ALA A 775 34.54 -15.21 -8.82
N ARG A 776 34.75 -16.17 -7.91
CA ARG A 776 35.44 -17.42 -8.22
C ARG A 776 34.72 -18.22 -9.32
N GLY A 777 33.39 -18.27 -9.28
CA GLY A 777 32.57 -18.91 -10.32
C GLY A 777 32.72 -18.25 -11.70
N LEU A 778 32.77 -16.91 -11.74
CA LEU A 778 32.96 -16.16 -12.99
C LEU A 778 34.34 -16.37 -13.59
N MET A 779 35.39 -16.48 -12.77
CA MET A 779 36.73 -16.74 -13.27
C MET A 779 36.84 -18.08 -14.03
N ALA A 780 36.07 -19.08 -13.59
CA ALA A 780 36.06 -20.41 -14.19
C ALA A 780 35.33 -20.47 -15.55
N SER A 781 34.58 -19.41 -15.93
CA SER A 781 33.81 -19.36 -17.17
C SER A 781 34.25 -18.16 -18.03
N PRO A 782 34.62 -18.34 -19.30
CA PRO A 782 34.95 -17.21 -20.16
C PRO A 782 33.71 -16.32 -20.38
N LEU A 783 33.88 -15.01 -20.17
CA LEU A 783 32.86 -14.00 -20.43
C LEU A 783 32.99 -13.47 -21.87
N SER A 784 31.85 -13.15 -22.49
CA SER A 784 31.81 -12.58 -23.82
C SER A 784 32.16 -11.08 -23.79
N ALA A 785 33.02 -10.65 -24.71
CA ALA A 785 33.38 -9.24 -24.83
C ALA A 785 32.13 -8.37 -25.10
N PRO A 786 31.91 -7.28 -24.35
CA PRO A 786 30.76 -6.43 -24.54
C PRO A 786 30.86 -5.59 -25.82
N VAL A 787 29.73 -5.46 -26.53
CA VAL A 787 29.63 -4.64 -27.74
C VAL A 787 29.47 -3.18 -27.35
N SER A 788 30.39 -2.32 -27.81
CA SER A 788 30.32 -0.86 -27.58
C SER A 788 29.23 -0.23 -28.47
N PRO A 789 28.40 0.68 -27.92
CA PRO A 789 27.49 1.49 -28.73
C PRO A 789 28.28 2.50 -29.58
N ALA A 790 27.64 2.99 -30.65
CA ALA A 790 28.24 3.93 -31.60
C ALA A 790 28.47 5.33 -31.01
N GLN A 791 27.60 5.76 -30.10
CA GLN A 791 27.74 7.00 -29.32
C GLN A 791 27.75 6.63 -27.84
N ARG A 792 28.71 7.18 -27.07
CA ARG A 792 28.88 6.92 -25.63
C ARG A 792 28.58 8.13 -24.75
N ASP A 793 28.34 9.28 -25.37
CA ASP A 793 28.26 10.56 -24.66
C ASP A 793 26.86 10.79 -24.05
N ASP A 794 25.83 10.12 -24.58
CA ASP A 794 24.47 10.16 -24.06
C ASP A 794 24.30 9.15 -22.91
N LEU A 795 24.53 9.62 -21.68
CA LEU A 795 24.38 8.80 -20.47
C LEU A 795 22.92 8.42 -20.17
N LEU A 796 21.92 8.97 -20.87
CA LEU A 796 20.53 8.58 -20.74
C LEU A 796 20.16 7.39 -21.63
N ASP A 797 21.01 7.03 -22.61
CA ASP A 797 20.81 5.86 -23.47
C ASP A 797 21.05 4.55 -22.70
N PRO A 798 20.05 3.64 -22.64
CA PRO A 798 20.21 2.31 -22.07
C PRO A 798 21.39 1.48 -22.54
N GLN A 799 21.75 1.59 -23.81
CA GLN A 799 22.85 0.81 -24.37
C GLN A 799 24.20 1.26 -23.82
N VAL A 800 24.35 2.53 -23.45
CA VAL A 800 25.59 3.09 -22.90
C VAL A 800 25.86 2.50 -21.52
N TRP A 801 24.92 2.62 -20.58
CA TRP A 801 25.19 2.11 -19.24
C TRP A 801 25.20 0.58 -19.16
N LEU A 802 24.42 -0.15 -19.97
CA LEU A 802 24.56 -1.61 -20.08
C LEU A 802 25.96 -2.02 -20.53
N TYR A 803 26.50 -1.33 -21.54
CA TYR A 803 27.87 -1.54 -21.99
C TYR A 803 28.88 -1.25 -20.87
N LEU A 804 28.75 -0.12 -20.16
CA LEU A 804 29.67 0.25 -19.08
C LEU A 804 29.72 -0.81 -17.98
N PHE A 805 28.58 -1.32 -17.52
CA PHE A 805 28.55 -2.34 -16.46
C PHE A 805 29.08 -3.70 -16.93
N ARG A 806 28.80 -4.10 -18.18
CA ARG A 806 29.40 -5.31 -18.78
C ARG A 806 30.92 -5.18 -18.95
N ALA A 807 31.39 -4.03 -19.42
CA ALA A 807 32.82 -3.74 -19.56
C ALA A 807 33.52 -3.74 -18.20
N ARG A 808 32.86 -3.20 -17.16
CA ARG A 808 33.39 -3.22 -15.80
C ARG A 808 33.54 -4.63 -15.25
N GLU A 809 32.50 -5.46 -15.36
CA GLU A 809 32.58 -6.86 -14.94
C GLU A 809 33.70 -7.61 -15.67
N GLN A 810 33.73 -7.53 -17.01
CA GLN A 810 34.74 -8.22 -17.82
C GLN A 810 36.17 -7.85 -17.41
N ARG A 811 36.48 -6.54 -17.35
CA ARG A 811 37.84 -6.08 -17.04
C ARG A 811 38.28 -6.45 -15.64
N LEU A 812 37.37 -6.39 -14.66
CA LEU A 812 37.67 -6.81 -13.29
C LEU A 812 37.89 -8.32 -13.20
N VAL A 813 37.10 -9.13 -13.92
CA VAL A 813 37.28 -10.59 -13.98
C VAL A 813 38.62 -10.96 -14.62
N ASP A 814 38.98 -10.31 -15.73
CA ASP A 814 40.24 -10.58 -16.42
C ASP A 814 41.44 -10.18 -15.55
N SER A 815 41.38 -8.99 -14.92
CA SER A 815 42.42 -8.55 -13.98
C SER A 815 42.54 -9.51 -12.78
N LEU A 816 41.43 -9.97 -12.20
CA LEU A 816 41.47 -10.94 -11.11
C LEU A 816 42.06 -12.28 -11.57
N ARG A 817 41.73 -12.75 -12.78
CA ARG A 817 42.28 -13.98 -13.36
C ARG A 817 43.79 -13.90 -13.50
N GLU A 818 44.31 -12.82 -14.07
CA GLU A 818 45.74 -12.57 -14.22
C GLU A 818 46.46 -12.57 -12.87
N HIS A 819 45.91 -11.89 -11.86
CA HIS A 819 46.51 -11.84 -10.53
C HIS A 819 46.47 -13.19 -9.80
N VAL A 820 45.40 -13.97 -9.95
CA VAL A 820 45.32 -15.32 -9.37
C VAL A 820 46.31 -16.25 -10.05
N GLU A 821 46.47 -16.18 -11.37
CA GLU A 821 47.48 -16.96 -12.11
C GLU A 821 48.89 -16.61 -11.65
N ALA A 822 49.20 -15.31 -11.52
CA ALA A 822 50.48 -14.84 -11.01
C ALA A 822 50.76 -15.31 -9.57
N ASN A 823 49.77 -15.19 -8.67
CA ASN A 823 49.91 -15.64 -7.29
C ASN A 823 50.04 -17.17 -7.19
N SER A 824 49.31 -17.92 -8.02
CA SER A 824 49.39 -19.40 -8.05
C SER A 824 50.75 -19.90 -8.56
N ALA A 825 51.49 -19.07 -9.30
CA ALA A 825 52.86 -19.37 -9.68
C ALA A 825 53.87 -19.14 -8.54
N LEU A 826 53.53 -18.31 -7.55
CA LEU A 826 54.39 -17.95 -6.41
C LEU A 826 54.09 -18.78 -5.17
N TYR A 827 52.83 -19.16 -4.95
CA TYR A 827 52.35 -19.81 -3.73
C TYR A 827 51.57 -21.07 -4.04
N SER A 828 51.78 -22.11 -3.22
CA SER A 828 51.02 -23.37 -3.30
C SER A 828 49.85 -23.45 -2.32
N ASP A 829 49.88 -22.68 -1.23
CA ASP A 829 48.79 -22.60 -0.26
C ASP A 829 47.65 -21.74 -0.85
N PRO A 830 46.41 -22.27 -0.99
CA PRO A 830 45.26 -21.48 -1.44
C PRO A 830 45.04 -20.20 -0.63
N MET A 831 45.37 -20.19 0.66
CA MET A 831 45.24 -18.98 1.48
C MET A 831 46.20 -17.89 1.01
N ASP A 832 47.48 -18.21 0.79
CA ASP A 832 48.48 -17.25 0.32
C ASP A 832 48.17 -16.75 -1.10
N VAL A 833 47.58 -17.61 -1.95
CA VAL A 833 47.15 -17.22 -3.30
C VAL A 833 46.02 -16.20 -3.25
N TRP A 834 44.96 -16.49 -2.47
CA TRP A 834 43.70 -15.77 -2.55
C TRP A 834 43.54 -14.64 -1.56
N ASN A 835 44.08 -14.77 -0.35
CA ASN A 835 43.93 -13.76 0.71
C ASN A 835 44.27 -12.32 0.27
N PRO A 836 45.39 -12.05 -0.42
CA PRO A 836 45.67 -10.69 -0.91
C PRO A 836 44.71 -10.23 -2.02
N LEU A 837 44.00 -11.15 -2.68
CA LEU A 837 43.10 -10.88 -3.79
C LEU A 837 41.61 -10.85 -3.39
N LEU A 838 41.27 -11.11 -2.12
CA LEU A 838 39.87 -11.15 -1.67
C LEU A 838 39.15 -9.80 -1.85
N VAL A 839 39.87 -8.68 -1.76
CA VAL A 839 39.31 -7.35 -2.04
C VAL A 839 38.93 -7.21 -3.52
N SER A 840 39.81 -7.62 -4.43
CA SER A 840 39.52 -7.62 -5.87
C SER A 840 38.42 -8.62 -6.24
N ALA A 841 38.39 -9.79 -5.60
CA ALA A 841 37.32 -10.77 -5.77
C ALA A 841 35.96 -10.21 -5.32
N ARG A 842 35.92 -9.47 -4.20
CA ARG A 842 34.72 -8.76 -3.77
C ARG A 842 34.25 -7.76 -4.83
N GLU A 843 35.15 -6.95 -5.38
CA GLU A 843 34.80 -5.97 -6.42
C GLU A 843 34.24 -6.63 -7.69
N VAL A 844 34.76 -7.79 -8.10
CA VAL A 844 34.23 -8.59 -9.21
C VAL A 844 32.82 -9.07 -8.90
N GLY A 845 32.58 -9.67 -7.73
CA GLY A 845 31.26 -10.18 -7.37
C GLY A 845 30.21 -9.06 -7.25
N GLU A 846 30.58 -7.91 -6.70
CA GLU A 846 29.72 -6.72 -6.67
C GLU A 846 29.45 -6.16 -8.07
N ALA A 847 30.45 -6.13 -8.97
CA ALA A 847 30.27 -5.73 -10.37
C ALA A 847 29.27 -6.62 -11.10
N HIS A 848 29.39 -7.93 -10.91
CA HIS A 848 28.47 -8.92 -11.47
C HIS A 848 27.04 -8.70 -10.94
N GLY A 849 26.89 -8.60 -9.62
CA GLY A 849 25.59 -8.40 -9.00
C GLY A 849 24.88 -7.13 -9.50
N LEU A 850 25.63 -6.03 -9.62
CA LEU A 850 25.12 -4.77 -10.15
C LEU A 850 24.70 -4.90 -11.62
N ARG A 851 25.51 -5.55 -12.46
CA ARG A 851 25.17 -5.80 -13.87
C ARG A 851 23.89 -6.64 -13.98
N VAL A 852 23.78 -7.74 -13.23
CA VAL A 852 22.61 -8.63 -13.27
C VAL A 852 21.34 -7.87 -12.86
N MET A 853 21.39 -7.08 -11.78
CA MET A 853 20.27 -6.24 -11.35
C MET A 853 19.87 -5.19 -12.40
N MET A 854 20.85 -4.59 -13.07
CA MET A 854 20.63 -3.63 -14.16
C MET A 854 19.93 -4.28 -15.36
N GLU A 855 20.39 -5.47 -15.76
CA GLU A 855 19.78 -6.22 -16.86
C GLU A 855 18.37 -6.73 -16.53
N SER A 856 18.11 -7.12 -15.28
CA SER A 856 16.76 -7.46 -14.81
C SER A 856 15.80 -6.28 -14.95
N THR A 857 16.26 -5.07 -14.60
CA THR A 857 15.45 -3.86 -14.72
C THR A 857 15.23 -3.49 -16.19
N ALA A 858 16.26 -3.59 -17.04
CA ALA A 858 16.14 -3.36 -18.47
C ALA A 858 15.14 -4.32 -19.14
N ARG A 859 15.20 -5.62 -18.83
CA ARG A 859 14.21 -6.61 -19.29
C ARG A 859 12.79 -6.27 -18.84
N ALA A 860 12.63 -5.82 -17.60
CA ALA A 860 11.31 -5.39 -17.10
C ALA A 860 10.77 -4.18 -17.87
N VAL A 861 11.62 -3.19 -18.20
CA VAL A 861 11.24 -2.04 -19.04
C VAL A 861 10.82 -2.49 -20.44
N GLU A 862 11.55 -3.43 -21.03
CA GLU A 862 11.25 -3.95 -22.37
C GLU A 862 9.93 -4.71 -22.44
N ALA A 863 9.59 -5.46 -21.39
CA ALA A 863 8.38 -6.28 -21.30
C ALA A 863 7.08 -5.47 -21.08
N ILE A 864 7.17 -4.21 -20.68
CA ILE A 864 5.98 -3.36 -20.49
C ILE A 864 5.43 -2.88 -21.84
N GLU A 865 4.15 -3.14 -22.09
CA GLU A 865 3.44 -2.68 -23.29
C GLU A 865 3.06 -1.20 -23.22
N SER A 866 2.61 -0.72 -22.05
CA SER A 866 2.20 0.67 -21.84
C SER A 866 3.38 1.62 -22.01
N SER A 867 3.31 2.51 -23.01
CA SER A 867 4.36 3.48 -23.31
C SER A 867 4.67 4.42 -22.14
N GLN A 868 3.65 4.79 -21.37
CA GLN A 868 3.81 5.66 -20.20
C GLN A 868 4.47 4.93 -19.03
N ALA A 869 4.04 3.70 -18.72
CA ALA A 869 4.68 2.89 -17.68
C ALA A 869 6.15 2.56 -18.05
N LYS A 870 6.39 2.24 -19.32
CA LYS A 870 7.73 2.01 -19.87
C LYS A 870 8.63 3.24 -19.72
N THR A 871 8.08 4.43 -19.96
CA THR A 871 8.81 5.70 -19.76
C THR A 871 9.19 5.88 -18.28
N LEU A 872 8.25 5.72 -17.35
CA LEU A 872 8.52 5.91 -15.92
C LEU A 872 9.54 4.90 -15.38
N LEU A 873 9.39 3.62 -15.73
CA LEU A 873 10.35 2.61 -15.33
C LEU A 873 11.72 2.84 -15.99
N GLY A 874 11.74 3.33 -17.23
CA GLY A 874 12.97 3.76 -17.91
C GLY A 874 13.69 4.91 -17.19
N LEU A 875 12.95 5.91 -16.70
CA LEU A 875 13.52 7.01 -15.90
C LEU A 875 14.11 6.52 -14.57
N LEU A 876 13.42 5.61 -13.88
CA LEU A 876 13.93 4.98 -12.66
C LEU A 876 15.19 4.16 -12.95
N ASN A 877 15.21 3.40 -14.03
CA ASN A 877 16.35 2.60 -14.43
C ASN A 877 17.56 3.47 -14.79
N ALA A 878 17.34 4.57 -15.52
CA ALA A 878 18.38 5.56 -15.80
C ALA A 878 18.91 6.20 -14.51
N LEU A 879 18.03 6.59 -13.57
CA LEU A 879 18.46 7.17 -12.29
C LEU A 879 19.30 6.17 -11.47
N PHE A 880 18.88 4.90 -11.43
CA PHE A 880 19.64 3.83 -10.81
C PHE A 880 21.03 3.69 -11.44
N ALA A 881 21.09 3.63 -12.78
CA ALA A 881 22.34 3.51 -13.54
C ALA A 881 23.28 4.69 -13.28
N LEU A 882 22.80 5.93 -13.41
CA LEU A 882 23.62 7.13 -13.20
C LEU A 882 24.12 7.25 -11.76
N GLY A 883 23.30 6.86 -10.78
CA GLY A 883 23.72 6.82 -9.38
C GLY A 883 24.88 5.86 -9.15
N ARG A 884 24.83 4.68 -9.78
CA ARG A 884 25.88 3.65 -9.66
C ARG A 884 27.12 4.00 -10.49
N ILE A 885 26.97 4.60 -11.67
CA ILE A 885 28.08 5.18 -12.44
C ILE A 885 28.80 6.25 -11.61
N SER A 886 28.07 7.14 -10.95
CA SER A 886 28.65 8.19 -10.13
C SER A 886 29.49 7.64 -8.97
N ARG A 887 29.02 6.57 -8.32
CA ARG A 887 29.78 5.90 -7.24
C ARG A 887 31.09 5.26 -7.71
N HIS A 888 31.15 4.84 -8.98
CA HIS A 888 32.34 4.21 -9.58
C HIS A 888 33.01 5.10 -10.63
N ALA A 889 32.72 6.40 -10.65
CA ALA A 889 33.16 7.29 -11.72
C ALA A 889 34.68 7.34 -11.87
N ALA A 890 35.42 7.36 -10.75
CA ALA A 890 36.88 7.35 -10.77
C ALA A 890 37.44 6.12 -11.51
N TRP A 891 36.84 4.94 -11.31
CA TRP A 891 37.23 3.72 -12.01
C TRP A 891 36.88 3.80 -13.50
N PHE A 892 35.66 4.23 -13.85
CA PHE A 892 35.26 4.37 -15.25
C PHE A 892 36.14 5.36 -16.02
N MET A 893 36.55 6.45 -15.38
CA MET A 893 37.45 7.45 -15.96
C MET A 893 38.87 6.90 -16.13
N SER A 894 39.42 6.20 -15.12
CA SER A 894 40.76 5.61 -15.21
C SER A 894 40.87 4.57 -16.33
N GLU A 895 39.76 3.88 -16.59
CA GLU A 895 39.62 2.86 -17.63
C GLU A 895 39.30 3.43 -19.03
N GLY A 896 39.19 4.76 -19.16
CA GLY A 896 38.85 5.43 -20.42
C GLY A 896 37.44 5.12 -20.94
N LEU A 897 36.53 4.72 -20.04
CA LEU A 897 35.15 4.36 -20.35
C LEU A 897 34.17 5.51 -20.12
N LEU A 898 34.55 6.51 -19.31
CA LEU A 898 33.76 7.71 -19.04
C LEU A 898 34.60 8.97 -19.25
N GLU A 899 34.15 9.87 -20.13
CA GLU A 899 34.83 11.13 -20.41
C GLU A 899 34.57 12.19 -19.33
N ASP A 900 35.50 13.16 -19.18
CA ASP A 900 35.40 14.25 -18.19
C ASP A 900 34.12 15.09 -18.36
N ALA A 901 33.71 15.36 -19.61
CA ALA A 901 32.48 16.09 -19.90
C ALA A 901 31.22 15.34 -19.44
N CYS A 902 31.17 14.03 -19.69
CA CYS A 902 30.08 13.16 -19.22
C CYS A 902 30.07 13.04 -17.69
N TYR A 903 31.23 12.91 -17.05
CA TYR A 903 31.34 12.90 -15.58
C TYR A 903 30.75 14.18 -14.96
N ARG A 904 31.13 15.35 -15.49
CA ARG A 904 30.64 16.65 -14.99
C ARG A 904 29.13 16.85 -15.19
N SER A 905 28.49 16.11 -16.09
CA SER A 905 27.05 16.21 -16.36
C SER A 905 26.19 15.23 -15.54
N LEU A 906 26.81 14.29 -14.80
CA LEU A 906 26.11 13.26 -14.04
C LEU A 906 25.13 13.83 -13.02
N GLU A 907 25.57 14.81 -12.22
CA GLU A 907 24.71 15.43 -11.21
C GLU A 907 23.51 16.12 -11.86
N ALA A 908 23.75 16.99 -12.84
CA ALA A 908 22.68 17.69 -13.55
C ALA A 908 21.67 16.72 -14.20
N SER A 909 22.16 15.61 -14.74
CA SER A 909 21.31 14.56 -15.33
C SER A 909 20.44 13.87 -14.26
N GLN A 910 21.01 13.52 -13.10
CA GLN A 910 20.24 12.97 -11.99
C GLN A 910 19.19 13.95 -11.45
N ASP A 911 19.52 15.24 -11.33
CA ASP A 911 18.57 16.26 -10.86
C ASP A 911 17.40 16.42 -11.83
N LYS A 912 17.68 16.33 -13.14
CA LYS A 912 16.65 16.32 -14.18
C LYS A 912 15.73 15.11 -14.06
N LEU A 913 16.29 13.90 -13.92
CA LEU A 913 15.51 12.67 -13.74
C LEU A 913 14.67 12.73 -12.45
N CYS A 914 15.24 13.17 -11.34
CA CYS A 914 14.51 13.35 -10.07
C CYS A 914 13.37 14.35 -10.22
N SER A 915 13.56 15.42 -10.98
CA SER A 915 12.52 16.42 -11.24
C SER A 915 11.37 15.85 -12.08
N GLN A 916 11.67 15.00 -13.07
CA GLN A 916 10.65 14.31 -13.87
C GLN A 916 9.88 13.27 -13.03
N LEU A 917 10.59 12.49 -12.21
CA LEU A 917 9.98 11.48 -11.33
C LEU A 917 9.11 12.11 -10.23
N ALA A 918 9.47 13.32 -9.76
CA ALA A 918 8.72 14.00 -8.72
C ALA A 918 7.25 14.24 -9.08
N GLU A 919 6.94 14.46 -10.37
CA GLU A 919 5.58 14.65 -10.87
C GLU A 919 4.73 13.35 -10.80
N HIS A 920 5.37 12.20 -10.60
CA HIS A 920 4.73 10.88 -10.58
C HIS A 920 4.88 10.15 -9.25
N THR A 921 5.26 10.86 -8.18
CA THR A 921 5.56 10.26 -6.87
C THR A 921 4.45 9.35 -6.36
N ALA A 922 3.19 9.80 -6.39
CA ALA A 922 2.04 8.99 -5.93
C ALA A 922 1.88 7.71 -6.77
N VAL A 923 1.89 7.83 -8.10
CA VAL A 923 1.78 6.68 -9.03
C VAL A 923 2.86 5.63 -8.77
N LEU A 924 4.10 6.06 -8.54
CA LEU A 924 5.24 5.17 -8.30
C LEU A 924 5.14 4.48 -6.92
N ILE A 925 4.59 5.14 -5.92
CA ILE A 925 4.35 4.55 -4.60
C ILE A 925 3.16 3.59 -4.64
N ASP A 926 2.05 3.99 -5.25
CA ASP A 926 0.83 3.19 -5.37
C ASP A 926 1.07 1.90 -6.17
N ALA A 927 2.00 1.94 -7.12
CA ALA A 927 2.45 0.77 -7.88
C ALA A 927 3.09 -0.32 -7.00
N PHE A 928 3.60 0.00 -5.81
CA PHE A 928 4.06 -1.03 -4.85
C PHE A 928 2.92 -1.88 -4.30
N GLY A 929 1.68 -1.38 -4.33
CA GLY A 929 0.49 -2.16 -4.06
C GLY A 929 0.23 -2.52 -2.59
N TYR A 930 0.86 -1.81 -1.65
CA TYR A 930 0.51 -1.91 -0.24
C TYR A 930 -0.56 -0.86 0.09
N PRO A 931 -1.70 -1.24 0.68
CA PRO A 931 -2.62 -0.26 1.24
C PRO A 931 -1.94 0.44 2.44
N ASP A 932 -2.29 1.69 2.72
CA ASP A 932 -1.75 2.40 3.90
C ASP A 932 -1.97 1.63 5.22
N SER A 933 -3.04 0.83 5.27
CA SER A 933 -3.36 -0.07 6.38
C SER A 933 -2.41 -1.26 6.56
N ALA A 934 -1.54 -1.57 5.59
CA ALA A 934 -0.58 -2.67 5.70
C ALA A 934 0.60 -2.32 6.60
N THR A 935 1.10 -1.08 6.52
CA THR A 935 2.21 -0.65 7.39
C THR A 935 1.71 -0.24 8.77
N GLN A 936 0.50 0.35 8.83
CA GLN A 936 -0.10 0.93 10.04
C GLN A 936 0.78 1.98 10.72
N ALA A 937 1.74 2.53 9.98
CA ALA A 937 2.69 3.50 10.47
C ALA A 937 2.06 4.91 10.44
N PRO A 938 1.99 5.63 11.58
CA PRO A 938 1.49 7.01 11.63
C PRO A 938 2.14 7.95 10.62
N ILE A 939 3.40 7.71 10.24
CA ILE A 939 4.13 8.52 9.26
C ILE A 939 3.51 8.49 7.85
N ALA A 940 2.75 7.45 7.51
CA ALA A 940 2.11 7.28 6.22
C ALA A 940 0.61 7.55 6.22
N ASP A 941 -0.06 7.70 7.37
CA ASP A 941 -1.52 7.87 7.41
C ASP A 941 -1.99 9.08 6.58
N PRO A 942 -2.69 8.89 5.43
CA PRO A 942 -3.06 10.00 4.54
C PRO A 942 -4.20 10.86 5.10
N ARG A 943 -4.88 10.43 6.16
CA ARG A 943 -6.11 11.03 6.68
C ARG A 943 -5.85 12.20 7.63
N THR A 944 -4.68 12.22 8.26
CA THR A 944 -4.32 13.24 9.26
C THR A 944 -2.87 13.69 9.09
N ASP A 945 -2.50 14.83 9.66
CA ASP A 945 -1.09 15.22 9.70
C ASP A 945 -0.31 14.29 10.64
N TYR A 946 1.01 14.15 10.39
CA TYR A 946 1.84 13.22 11.14
C TYR A 946 1.82 13.45 12.65
N ALA A 947 1.73 14.70 13.13
CA ALA A 947 1.73 14.97 14.56
C ALA A 947 0.45 14.44 15.22
N SER A 948 -0.71 14.66 14.59
CA SER A 948 -1.99 14.11 15.03
C SER A 948 -2.00 12.58 14.98
N ALA A 949 -1.53 11.97 13.90
CA ALA A 949 -1.43 10.52 13.76
C ALA A 949 -0.53 9.89 14.84
N LEU A 950 0.63 10.51 15.10
CA LEU A 950 1.55 10.08 16.14
C LEU A 950 0.91 10.21 17.53
N ALA A 951 0.28 11.35 17.82
CA ALA A 951 -0.39 11.59 19.09
C ALA A 951 -1.49 10.56 19.37
N ALA A 952 -2.27 10.19 18.35
CA ALA A 952 -3.33 9.18 18.46
C ALA A 952 -2.78 7.76 18.69
N ALA A 953 -1.59 7.45 18.17
CA ALA A 953 -0.96 6.13 18.33
C ALA A 953 -0.30 5.94 19.71
N LEU A 954 0.03 7.02 20.41
CA LEU A 954 0.71 6.97 21.70
C LEU A 954 -0.27 6.89 22.88
N ARG A 955 0.15 6.19 23.94
CA ARG A 955 -0.57 6.19 25.22
C ARG A 955 -0.15 7.40 26.05
N TRP A 956 -1.12 8.10 26.61
CA TRP A 956 -0.90 9.31 27.40
C TRP A 956 -1.15 9.05 28.89
N ASN A 957 -0.20 9.46 29.73
CA ASN A 957 -0.44 9.59 31.16
C ASN A 957 -0.95 11.01 31.43
N VAL A 958 -2.24 11.16 31.70
CA VAL A 958 -2.85 12.46 31.98
C VAL A 958 -2.81 12.70 33.49
N GLY A 959 -2.24 13.83 33.91
CA GLY A 959 -2.24 14.23 35.33
C GLY A 959 -3.67 14.41 35.84
N ALA A 960 -3.91 14.06 37.12
CA ALA A 960 -5.21 14.30 37.74
C ALA A 960 -5.55 15.79 37.66
N VAL A 961 -6.70 16.11 37.06
CA VAL A 961 -7.23 17.48 37.07
C VAL A 961 -7.73 17.74 38.49
N GLY A 962 -7.10 18.68 39.18
CA GLY A 962 -7.39 19.05 40.56
C GLY A 962 -8.67 19.86 40.73
#